data_AF-A0A383WEE3-F1
#
_entry.id   AF-A0A383WEE3-F1
#
_cell.length_a   1.000
_cell.length_b   1.000
_cell.length_c   1.000
_cell.angle_alpha   90.00
_cell.angle_beta   90.00
_cell.angle_gamma   90.00
#
_symmetry.space_group_name_H-M   'P 1'
#
loop_
_entity.id
_entity.type
_entity.pdbx_description
1 polymer ?
#
loop_
_entity_poly.entity_id
_entity_poly.type
_entity_poly.pdbx_seq_one_letter_code
_entity_poly.pdbx_strand_id
1 'polypeptide(L)'
;MKAYSLLGPPGFTRQLAQRTKRVSNNRSTVCRPQLGRAATGSGAAFCSHSSSRAKYSLVTRAAASGADADLDGDLELLKTESSPGPRLQPSERVLKLWRKANAVCFDVDCTVTVNDSLDLLAEFMGCGGLVAEVTNKAMDGSMNLEQALEERLRIINCTPGDIKRFIKAHPPGSRLVPGIEGLIKALQARGIAVYLISGGFRELTLPIAKHLGVPKENVFANRMNWQWDDETGEPSRLVGFDSSEPTAHNRGKPTAIARIRQRNPYNTIIMVGDGITDLEAVQVTGGADLFIGFGGVVERSPVAAEADWYVYKYSQLIEALKRYTVAMIGSGAWACAAMHIVAQNCLAYDEADEFVDEVRMWVYEEEFQGSKLTDLINSKHENPKYLPGISLGENTVADPDLESTVRGADILIFCAPHQFIRSMCKQLIGKVKPEAFAISLIKGMRVRSDGPQLISQLVAKYLALDCSVLMGANIAGDIGREQLSEAVIGYANPEHAKVLKKLFETRYFNITLLPDVAGAEMCGTLKNIVALAAGMVDGLGLGPNSKATIMRQGLSEMRGFSKALYPTVRDETFFESCGVADLIATCLGGRNRLVATEYTRASLSGSPVSFEQLEAELLKGQKLQGVLTSNEVQEILKQRGWEAEYPLFTTVNRIVSGYFPPTDIVNFKEVPSRPIPSEDGDLSDEELAARRPRPLATAEATA
;
A
#
# COMPACT_ATOMS: atom_id res chain seq x y z
N MET A 1 -8.86 -27.45 59.52
CA MET A 1 -9.01 -26.12 60.16
C MET A 1 -8.08 -26.02 61.37
N LYS A 2 -7.00 -25.24 61.25
CA LYS A 2 -6.51 -24.21 62.22
C LYS A 2 -5.07 -23.86 61.83
N ALA A 3 -4.89 -22.59 61.50
CA ALA A 3 -3.69 -21.96 60.97
C ALA A 3 -2.65 -21.68 62.07
N TYR A 4 -1.37 -21.57 61.70
CA TYR A 4 -0.54 -20.38 61.90
C TYR A 4 0.76 -20.48 61.10
N SER A 5 1.19 -19.32 60.63
CA SER A 5 2.31 -18.98 59.74
C SER A 5 3.67 -18.89 60.44
N LEU A 6 4.75 -19.13 59.67
CA LEU A 6 6.03 -18.39 59.57
C LEU A 6 7.22 -19.35 59.38
N LEU A 7 8.09 -19.06 58.38
CA LEU A 7 9.55 -18.88 58.51
C LEU A 7 10.24 -18.96 57.13
N GLY A 8 10.97 -17.90 56.77
CA GLY A 8 12.04 -17.92 55.76
C GLY A 8 13.42 -17.94 56.44
N PRO A 9 14.53 -18.25 55.73
CA PRO A 9 15.85 -18.36 56.36
C PRO A 9 16.79 -17.14 56.15
N PRO A 10 17.85 -17.01 57.00
CA PRO A 10 18.77 -15.87 57.13
C PRO A 10 20.02 -16.03 56.24
N GLY A 11 21.00 -15.14 56.08
CA GLY A 11 21.49 -13.91 56.72
C GLY A 11 23.03 -13.90 56.61
N PHE A 12 23.71 -12.75 56.54
CA PHE A 12 25.02 -12.50 57.19
C PHE A 12 25.49 -11.04 56.99
N THR A 13 25.88 -10.43 58.11
CA THR A 13 26.32 -9.03 58.30
C THR A 13 27.72 -8.98 58.94
N ARG A 14 28.53 -7.95 58.63
CA ARG A 14 29.47 -7.22 59.53
C ARG A 14 29.96 -5.94 58.80
N GLN A 15 29.46 -4.74 59.16
CA GLN A 15 29.95 -3.74 60.16
C GLN A 15 31.22 -2.96 59.72
N LEU A 16 31.11 -1.66 59.37
CA LEU A 16 31.21 -0.41 60.20
C LEU A 16 32.67 0.10 60.31
N ALA A 17 33.06 1.39 60.30
CA ALA A 17 32.45 2.72 60.43
C ALA A 17 33.48 3.77 59.88
N GLN A 18 33.29 5.09 59.69
CA GLN A 18 32.84 6.14 60.61
C GLN A 18 32.88 7.53 59.90
N ARG A 19 31.86 8.39 60.17
CA ARG A 19 31.90 9.87 60.43
C ARG A 19 32.41 10.85 59.32
N THR A 20 31.86 12.04 59.05
CA THR A 20 30.88 12.92 59.76
C THR A 20 30.49 14.19 58.97
N LYS A 21 29.27 14.71 59.27
CA LYS A 21 28.79 16.13 59.31
C LYS A 21 28.50 16.85 57.97
N ARG A 22 27.43 17.65 57.78
CA ARG A 22 26.31 18.21 58.60
C ARG A 22 25.25 18.75 57.58
N VAL A 23 23.94 18.50 57.71
CA VAL A 23 22.88 19.33 58.37
C VAL A 23 22.71 20.72 57.69
N SER A 24 21.55 21.26 57.29
CA SER A 24 20.11 20.86 57.26
C SER A 24 19.27 21.99 56.62
N ASN A 25 18.10 21.63 56.06
CA ASN A 25 16.78 22.29 56.13
C ASN A 25 16.58 23.81 55.82
N ASN A 26 15.72 24.06 54.82
CA ASN A 26 14.29 24.48 54.96
C ASN A 26 13.84 25.73 54.18
N ARG A 27 12.77 25.51 53.40
CA ARG A 27 11.53 26.31 53.23
C ARG A 27 11.56 27.74 52.67
N SER A 28 11.06 27.84 51.43
CA SER A 28 9.92 28.64 50.95
C SER A 28 9.69 30.06 51.51
N THR A 29 9.67 31.06 50.62
CA THR A 29 8.55 32.01 50.46
C THR A 29 8.65 32.84 49.18
N VAL A 30 7.47 33.18 48.68
CA VAL A 30 7.10 33.98 47.50
C VAL A 30 7.46 35.46 47.68
N CYS A 31 7.88 36.16 46.61
CA CYS A 31 7.54 37.57 46.33
C CYS A 31 7.98 37.99 44.91
N ARG A 32 7.03 38.42 44.08
CA ARG A 32 7.18 39.41 42.99
C ARG A 32 6.60 40.75 43.51
N PRO A 33 6.71 41.92 42.84
CA PRO A 33 7.45 42.29 41.61
C PRO A 33 8.26 43.62 41.77
N GLN A 34 9.08 44.00 40.79
CA GLN A 34 9.17 45.41 40.34
C GLN A 34 9.96 45.58 39.04
N LEU A 35 9.52 46.59 38.29
CA LEU A 35 9.90 46.99 36.93
C LEU A 35 11.33 47.53 36.81
N GLY A 36 11.95 47.36 35.63
CA GLY A 36 13.17 48.08 35.28
C GLY A 36 13.75 47.75 33.91
N ARG A 37 13.28 48.46 32.89
CA ARG A 37 13.93 48.92 31.63
C ARG A 37 14.90 48.02 30.82
N ALA A 38 14.56 47.96 29.53
CA ALA A 38 15.28 47.60 28.32
C ALA A 38 16.81 47.78 28.27
N ALA A 39 17.49 46.80 27.65
CA ALA A 39 18.45 47.01 26.56
C ALA A 39 18.80 45.67 25.85
N THR A 40 18.63 45.68 24.52
CA THR A 40 19.49 45.08 23.48
C THR A 40 20.00 43.63 23.60
N GLY A 41 19.67 42.79 22.63
CA GLY A 41 20.33 41.50 22.42
C GLY A 41 19.78 40.72 21.23
N SER A 42 20.38 40.94 20.06
CA SER A 42 20.22 40.19 18.81
C SER A 42 20.50 38.70 18.95
N GLY A 43 19.71 37.85 18.28
CA GLY A 43 19.98 36.42 18.16
C GLY A 43 18.95 35.68 17.32
N ALA A 44 18.83 36.02 16.03
CA ALA A 44 18.10 35.22 15.06
C ALA A 44 18.99 34.06 14.58
N ALA A 45 18.57 32.84 14.90
CA ALA A 45 19.15 31.60 14.38
C ALA A 45 18.68 31.39 12.93
N PHE A 46 19.64 31.38 12.01
CA PHE A 46 19.46 30.96 10.62
C PHE A 46 19.22 29.45 10.56
N CYS A 47 18.11 29.04 9.96
CA CYS A 47 17.90 27.66 9.50
C CYS A 47 17.76 27.72 7.96
N SER A 48 18.77 27.22 7.26
CA SER A 48 18.86 27.22 5.80
C SER A 48 17.94 26.17 5.19
N HIS A 49 16.89 26.60 4.49
CA HIS A 49 16.23 25.82 3.45
C HIS A 49 16.64 26.39 2.09
N SER A 50 17.26 25.56 1.26
CA SER A 50 17.67 25.88 -0.10
C SER A 50 16.47 25.88 -1.05
N SER A 51 16.01 27.06 -1.48
CA SER A 51 15.07 27.19 -2.60
C SER A 51 15.83 27.38 -3.92
N SER A 52 15.96 26.31 -4.69
CA SER A 52 16.41 26.34 -6.09
C SER A 52 15.26 26.76 -7.00
N ARG A 53 14.84 28.04 -6.97
CA ARG A 53 13.86 28.56 -7.96
C ARG A 53 13.90 30.07 -8.25
N ALA A 54 15.05 30.71 -8.04
CA ALA A 54 15.25 32.13 -8.38
C ALA A 54 16.41 32.30 -9.37
N LYS A 55 16.24 31.84 -10.62
CA LYS A 55 17.19 32.12 -11.71
C LYS A 55 16.54 32.19 -13.10
N TYR A 56 15.36 32.77 -13.25
CA TYR A 56 14.89 33.19 -14.58
C TYR A 56 14.00 34.42 -14.45
N SER A 57 14.62 35.59 -14.44
CA SER A 57 13.94 36.88 -14.65
C SER A 57 15.01 37.89 -15.06
N LEU A 58 14.71 38.65 -16.12
CA LEU A 58 15.48 39.73 -16.76
C LEU A 58 16.24 39.32 -18.03
N VAL A 59 15.52 39.39 -19.16
CA VAL A 59 16.11 39.93 -20.39
C VAL A 59 15.14 40.98 -20.94
N THR A 60 15.40 42.24 -20.60
CA THR A 60 14.84 43.40 -21.28
C THR A 60 16.00 44.18 -21.91
N ARG A 61 15.82 44.51 -23.18
CA ARG A 61 16.67 45.27 -24.11
C ARG A 61 17.65 46.26 -23.48
N ALA A 62 18.90 46.21 -23.95
CA ALA A 62 19.72 47.40 -24.19
C ALA A 62 20.58 47.18 -25.45
N ALA A 63 20.36 48.03 -26.45
CA ALA A 63 21.18 48.14 -27.64
C ALA A 63 22.17 49.30 -27.49
N ALA A 64 23.28 49.20 -28.22
CA ALA A 64 24.30 50.22 -28.55
C ALA A 64 25.40 50.51 -27.53
N SER A 65 26.60 49.98 -27.80
CA SER A 65 27.82 50.76 -28.12
C SER A 65 28.98 49.81 -28.39
N GLY A 66 29.67 49.97 -29.53
CA GLY A 66 30.72 49.08 -30.00
C GLY A 66 32.09 49.28 -29.35
N ALA A 67 32.92 48.25 -29.45
CA ALA A 67 34.37 48.31 -29.60
C ALA A 67 34.87 46.92 -30.04
N ASP A 68 35.68 46.91 -31.09
CA ASP A 68 36.36 45.76 -31.69
C ASP A 68 37.28 45.03 -30.70
N ALA A 69 37.29 43.70 -30.78
CA ALA A 69 38.49 42.88 -30.56
C ALA A 69 38.30 41.51 -31.21
N ASP A 70 39.05 41.28 -32.29
CA ASP A 70 39.26 40.00 -32.97
C ASP A 70 39.79 38.92 -32.02
N LEU A 71 39.12 37.76 -31.97
CA LEU A 71 39.74 36.47 -31.72
C LEU A 71 38.94 35.38 -32.46
N ASP A 72 39.50 34.91 -33.58
CA ASP A 72 39.16 33.66 -34.26
C ASP A 72 39.34 32.48 -33.29
N GLY A 73 38.33 31.61 -33.19
CA GLY A 73 38.40 30.39 -32.39
C GLY A 73 37.10 29.59 -32.38
N ASP A 74 37.03 28.64 -33.30
CA ASP A 74 36.22 27.41 -33.30
C ASP A 74 34.68 27.48 -33.31
N LEU A 75 34.18 27.00 -34.44
CA LEU A 75 32.80 26.76 -34.82
C LEU A 75 32.26 25.50 -34.09
N GLU A 76 31.71 25.64 -32.89
CA GLU A 76 30.81 24.63 -32.34
C GLU A 76 29.36 25.12 -32.43
N LEU A 77 28.57 24.41 -33.24
CA LEU A 77 27.12 24.51 -33.34
C LEU A 77 26.49 24.36 -31.94
N LEU A 78 26.15 25.50 -31.33
CA LEU A 78 25.21 25.58 -30.22
C LEU A 78 23.88 24.97 -30.67
N LYS A 79 23.70 23.68 -30.36
CA LYS A 79 22.38 23.06 -30.30
C LYS A 79 21.58 23.89 -29.31
N THR A 80 20.61 24.64 -29.81
CA THR A 80 19.53 25.19 -29.00
C THR A 80 18.94 24.03 -28.20
N GLU A 81 19.09 24.07 -26.86
CA GLU A 81 18.39 23.15 -25.98
C GLU A 81 16.89 23.30 -26.27
N SER A 82 16.30 22.28 -26.88
CA SER A 82 14.86 22.19 -27.06
C SER A 82 14.22 22.30 -25.68
N SER A 83 13.27 23.22 -25.52
CA SER A 83 12.44 23.32 -24.33
C SER A 83 11.91 21.93 -23.93
N PRO A 84 11.90 21.58 -22.63
CA PRO A 84 11.42 20.29 -22.20
C PRO A 84 9.96 20.12 -22.64
N GLY A 85 9.67 19.02 -23.34
CA GLY A 85 8.32 18.67 -23.77
C GLY A 85 7.36 18.41 -22.60
N PRO A 86 6.07 18.18 -22.87
CA PRO A 86 5.06 17.97 -21.83
C PRO A 86 5.38 16.78 -20.92
N ARG A 87 5.18 16.97 -19.61
CA ARG A 87 5.36 15.90 -18.61
C ARG A 87 4.14 14.98 -18.59
N LEU A 88 4.14 13.94 -19.42
CA LEU A 88 2.99 13.04 -19.57
C LEU A 88 2.82 12.05 -18.41
N GLN A 89 3.90 11.72 -17.70
CA GLN A 89 3.89 10.84 -16.53
C GLN A 89 4.04 11.69 -15.25
N PRO A 90 3.15 11.51 -14.27
CA PRO A 90 3.24 12.27 -13.03
C PRO A 90 4.40 11.76 -12.17
N SER A 91 5.09 12.68 -11.49
CA SER A 91 6.04 12.29 -10.44
C SER A 91 5.31 11.80 -9.18
N GLU A 92 6.01 11.12 -8.27
CA GLU A 92 5.44 10.71 -6.98
C GLU A 92 4.86 11.89 -6.18
N ARG A 93 5.53 13.05 -6.21
CA ARG A 93 5.03 14.28 -5.58
C ARG A 93 3.69 14.74 -6.19
N VAL A 94 3.55 14.65 -7.51
CA VAL A 94 2.33 15.05 -8.21
C VAL A 94 1.18 14.11 -7.86
N LEU A 95 1.41 12.78 -7.91
CA LEU A 95 0.41 11.79 -7.52
C LEU A 95 -0.05 11.98 -6.08
N LYS A 96 0.90 12.25 -5.17
CA LYS A 96 0.64 12.58 -3.76
C LYS A 96 -0.31 13.77 -3.64
N LEU A 97 0.00 14.89 -4.29
CA LEU A 97 -0.86 16.08 -4.23
C LEU A 97 -2.23 15.81 -4.85
N TRP A 98 -2.28 15.13 -6.00
CA TRP A 98 -3.52 14.76 -6.69
C TRP A 98 -4.47 13.93 -5.83
N ARG A 99 -3.96 12.86 -5.20
CA ARG A 99 -4.77 11.98 -4.35
C ARG A 99 -5.20 12.65 -3.04
N LYS A 100 -4.42 13.60 -2.53
CA LYS A 100 -4.69 14.33 -1.28
C LYS A 100 -5.38 15.67 -1.44
N ALA A 101 -5.83 16.00 -2.64
CA ALA A 101 -6.49 17.28 -2.91
C ALA A 101 -7.68 17.46 -1.96
N ASN A 102 -7.74 18.59 -1.24
CA ASN A 102 -8.95 18.98 -0.54
C ASN A 102 -9.93 19.67 -1.50
N ALA A 103 -9.39 20.38 -2.49
CA ALA A 103 -10.16 20.98 -3.56
C ALA A 103 -9.46 20.88 -4.92
N VAL A 104 -10.26 20.73 -5.97
CA VAL A 104 -9.80 20.80 -7.37
C VAL A 104 -10.58 21.91 -8.06
N CYS A 105 -9.85 22.87 -8.59
CA CYS A 105 -10.34 23.98 -9.38
C CYS A 105 -10.18 23.65 -10.85
N PHE A 106 -11.25 23.72 -11.62
CA PHE A 106 -11.24 23.54 -13.06
C PHE A 106 -11.46 24.88 -13.75
N ASP A 107 -10.66 25.13 -14.79
CA ASP A 107 -11.08 26.04 -15.83
C ASP A 107 -12.34 25.52 -16.52
N VAL A 108 -13.14 26.42 -17.08
CA VAL A 108 -14.38 26.04 -17.77
C VAL A 108 -14.12 25.88 -19.26
N ASP A 109 -13.69 26.96 -19.90
CA ASP A 109 -13.56 27.06 -21.35
C ASP A 109 -12.37 26.21 -21.82
N CYS A 110 -12.55 25.41 -22.88
CA CYS A 110 -11.55 24.45 -23.42
C CYS A 110 -11.01 23.39 -22.43
N THR A 111 -11.57 23.32 -21.22
CA THR A 111 -11.23 22.33 -20.19
C THR A 111 -12.46 21.53 -19.81
N VAL A 112 -13.43 22.13 -19.12
CA VAL A 112 -14.71 21.46 -18.83
C VAL A 112 -15.60 21.42 -20.07
N THR A 113 -15.55 22.45 -20.92
CA THR A 113 -16.31 22.53 -22.18
C THR A 113 -15.42 22.41 -23.41
N VAL A 114 -15.97 21.83 -24.49
CA VAL A 114 -15.25 21.64 -25.77
C VAL A 114 -14.99 22.94 -26.53
N ASN A 115 -15.69 24.02 -26.18
CA ASN A 115 -15.61 25.32 -26.82
C ASN A 115 -15.46 26.42 -25.75
N ASP A 116 -14.98 27.60 -26.16
CA ASP A 116 -15.11 28.84 -25.39
C ASP A 116 -16.58 29.30 -25.37
N SER A 117 -17.09 29.55 -24.16
CA SER A 117 -18.50 29.88 -23.94
C SER A 117 -18.93 31.20 -24.59
N LEU A 118 -18.03 32.19 -24.59
CA LEU A 118 -18.34 33.52 -25.11
C LEU A 118 -18.25 33.53 -26.64
N ASP A 119 -17.27 32.83 -27.21
CA ASP A 119 -17.15 32.67 -28.66
C ASP A 119 -18.36 31.89 -29.24
N LEU A 120 -18.79 30.82 -28.56
CA LEU A 120 -19.97 30.06 -28.96
C LEU A 120 -21.26 30.90 -28.86
N LEU A 121 -21.37 31.76 -27.84
CA LEU A 121 -22.48 32.72 -27.75
C LEU A 121 -22.43 33.75 -28.90
N ALA A 122 -21.24 34.25 -29.22
CA ALA A 122 -21.05 35.20 -30.31
C ALA A 122 -21.43 34.58 -31.67
N GLU A 123 -21.06 33.32 -31.91
CA GLU A 123 -21.47 32.58 -33.10
C GLU A 123 -23.00 32.43 -33.18
N PHE A 124 -23.64 32.05 -32.07
CA PHE A 124 -25.10 31.97 -31.98
C PHE A 124 -25.81 33.32 -32.23
N MET A 125 -25.18 34.43 -31.83
CA MET A 125 -25.67 35.78 -32.06
C MET A 125 -25.31 36.33 -33.45
N GLY A 126 -24.56 35.59 -34.27
CA GLY A 126 -24.16 35.98 -35.62
C GLY A 126 -23.00 36.98 -35.68
N CYS A 127 -22.27 37.18 -34.57
CA CYS A 127 -21.17 38.13 -34.45
C CYS A 127 -19.80 37.46 -34.14
N GLY A 128 -19.68 36.14 -34.31
CA GLY A 128 -18.49 35.37 -33.97
C GLY A 128 -17.19 35.89 -34.60
N GLY A 129 -17.22 36.28 -35.88
CA GLY A 129 -16.03 36.82 -36.56
C GLY A 129 -15.49 38.11 -35.93
N LEU A 130 -16.37 39.01 -35.51
CA LEU A 130 -15.99 40.27 -34.85
C LEU A 130 -15.41 40.03 -33.45
N VAL A 131 -15.96 39.06 -32.70
CA VAL A 131 -15.46 38.67 -31.39
C VAL A 131 -14.09 38.01 -31.50
N ALA A 132 -13.87 37.16 -32.51
CA ALA A 132 -12.58 36.53 -32.76
C ALA A 132 -11.46 37.55 -33.03
N GLU A 133 -11.74 38.64 -33.75
CA GLU A 133 -10.78 39.74 -33.95
C GLU A 133 -10.34 40.39 -32.62
N VAL A 134 -11.27 40.56 -31.68
CA VAL A 134 -10.97 41.11 -30.35
C VAL A 134 -10.18 40.10 -29.50
N THR A 135 -10.55 38.82 -29.54
CA THR A 135 -9.82 37.75 -28.84
C THR A 135 -8.36 37.67 -29.32
N ASN A 136 -8.11 37.77 -30.63
CA ASN A 136 -6.76 37.78 -31.20
C ASN A 136 -5.92 38.98 -30.70
N LYS A 137 -6.51 40.18 -30.65
CA LYS A 137 -5.86 41.39 -30.09
C LYS A 137 -5.58 41.29 -28.60
N ALA A 138 -6.41 40.57 -27.85
CA ALA A 138 -6.14 40.32 -26.44
C ALA A 138 -4.96 39.34 -26.26
N MET A 139 -4.91 38.29 -27.09
CA MET A 139 -3.87 37.25 -27.02
C MET A 139 -2.48 37.74 -27.45
N ASP A 140 -2.38 38.67 -28.41
CA ASP A 140 -1.10 39.27 -28.83
C ASP A 140 -0.61 40.40 -27.91
N GLY A 141 -1.40 40.75 -26.88
CA GLY A 141 -1.09 41.77 -25.89
C GLY A 141 -1.38 43.21 -26.35
N SER A 142 -2.00 43.41 -27.52
CA SER A 142 -2.40 44.73 -28.01
C SER A 142 -3.63 45.30 -27.27
N MET A 143 -4.38 44.47 -26.56
CA MET A 143 -5.52 44.86 -25.73
C MET A 143 -5.44 44.19 -24.36
N ASN A 144 -5.74 44.93 -23.28
CA ASN A 144 -5.79 44.35 -21.95
C ASN A 144 -7.08 43.51 -21.74
N LEU A 145 -7.08 42.62 -20.74
CA LEU A 145 -8.17 41.67 -20.52
C LEU A 145 -9.53 42.33 -20.29
N GLU A 146 -9.56 43.42 -19.50
CA GLU A 146 -10.78 44.14 -19.14
C GLU A 146 -11.42 44.79 -20.38
N GLN A 147 -10.60 45.49 -21.19
CA GLN A 147 -11.01 46.08 -22.46
C GLN A 147 -11.50 45.03 -23.46
N ALA A 148 -10.81 43.88 -23.51
CA ALA A 148 -11.21 42.78 -24.39
C ALA A 148 -12.55 42.16 -23.96
N LEU A 149 -12.82 42.04 -22.66
CA LEU A 149 -14.12 41.57 -22.17
C LEU A 149 -15.23 42.58 -22.45
N GLU A 150 -14.99 43.87 -22.19
CA GLU A 150 -15.96 44.95 -22.44
C GLU A 150 -16.33 45.02 -23.92
N GLU A 151 -15.35 45.02 -24.82
CA GLU A 151 -15.57 45.11 -26.25
C GLU A 151 -16.30 43.89 -26.81
N ARG A 152 -15.95 42.67 -26.33
CA ARG A 152 -16.67 41.46 -26.72
C ARG A 152 -18.14 41.50 -26.29
N LEU A 153 -18.43 41.93 -25.06
CA LEU A 153 -19.81 42.10 -24.60
C LEU A 153 -20.57 43.15 -25.40
N ARG A 154 -19.91 44.26 -25.76
CA ARG A 154 -20.50 45.32 -26.59
C ARG A 154 -20.87 44.83 -27.98
N ILE A 155 -20.04 43.97 -28.58
CA ILE A 155 -20.30 43.36 -29.89
C ILE A 155 -21.44 42.35 -29.81
N ILE A 156 -21.42 41.48 -28.80
CA ILE A 156 -22.43 40.42 -28.62
C ILE A 156 -23.80 41.03 -28.29
N ASN A 157 -23.83 42.07 -27.45
CA ASN A 157 -25.01 42.86 -27.08
C ASN A 157 -26.28 42.02 -26.82
N CYS A 158 -26.12 40.90 -26.12
CA CYS A 158 -27.20 39.96 -25.86
C CYS A 158 -28.16 40.47 -24.77
N THR A 159 -29.40 39.98 -24.81
CA THR A 159 -30.42 40.13 -23.77
C THR A 159 -30.49 38.87 -22.89
N PRO A 160 -31.10 38.94 -21.69
CA PRO A 160 -31.33 37.74 -20.87
C PRO A 160 -32.18 36.67 -21.58
N GLY A 161 -33.08 37.10 -22.47
CA GLY A 161 -33.84 36.19 -23.34
C GLY A 161 -32.94 35.43 -24.32
N ASP A 162 -31.91 36.09 -24.86
CA ASP A 162 -30.95 35.45 -25.77
C ASP A 162 -30.10 34.43 -25.06
N ILE A 163 -29.64 34.72 -23.84
CA ILE A 163 -28.92 33.76 -22.98
C ILE A 163 -29.79 32.52 -22.72
N LYS A 164 -31.09 32.70 -22.40
CA LYS A 164 -32.02 31.57 -22.23
C LYS A 164 -32.17 30.74 -23.51
N ARG A 165 -32.27 31.38 -24.68
CA ARG A 165 -32.36 30.68 -25.98
C ARG A 165 -31.05 29.96 -26.31
N PHE A 166 -29.91 30.58 -26.02
CA PHE A 166 -28.59 29.99 -26.20
C PHE A 166 -28.42 28.72 -25.36
N ILE A 167 -28.72 28.77 -24.06
CA ILE A 167 -28.63 27.61 -23.16
C ILE A 167 -29.56 26.47 -23.62
N LYS A 168 -30.74 26.82 -24.16
CA LYS A 168 -31.67 25.83 -24.71
C LYS A 168 -31.14 25.19 -26.01
N ALA A 169 -30.51 25.98 -26.88
CA ALA A 169 -29.94 25.50 -28.14
C ALA A 169 -28.65 24.69 -27.93
N HIS A 170 -27.85 25.06 -26.92
CA HIS A 170 -26.59 24.42 -26.55
C HIS A 170 -26.65 23.94 -25.10
N PRO A 171 -27.42 22.88 -24.81
CA PRO A 171 -27.59 22.39 -23.45
C PRO A 171 -26.25 21.94 -22.85
N PRO A 172 -26.04 22.09 -21.52
CA PRO A 172 -24.79 21.77 -20.85
C PRO A 172 -24.14 20.44 -21.27
N GLY A 173 -24.90 19.35 -21.29
CA GLY A 173 -24.36 18.01 -21.62
C GLY A 173 -23.76 17.91 -23.04
N SER A 174 -24.23 18.71 -24.00
CA SER A 174 -23.67 18.74 -25.37
C SER A 174 -22.35 19.50 -25.47
N ARG A 175 -22.02 20.30 -24.45
CA ARG A 175 -20.85 21.18 -24.43
C ARG A 175 -19.69 20.60 -23.64
N LEU A 176 -19.89 19.51 -22.89
CA LEU A 176 -18.88 18.95 -22.00
C LEU A 176 -17.81 18.18 -22.77
N VAL A 177 -16.57 18.30 -22.31
CA VAL A 177 -15.47 17.45 -22.79
C VAL A 177 -15.69 16.00 -22.33
N PRO A 178 -15.52 14.99 -23.21
CA PRO A 178 -15.71 13.60 -22.82
C PRO A 178 -14.89 13.19 -21.59
N GLY A 179 -15.56 12.63 -20.59
CA GLY A 179 -14.96 12.14 -19.35
C GLY A 179 -14.92 13.13 -18.18
N ILE A 180 -15.17 14.44 -18.38
CA ILE A 180 -15.16 15.42 -17.29
C ILE A 180 -16.21 15.12 -16.22
N GLU A 181 -17.40 14.69 -16.65
CA GLU A 181 -18.50 14.34 -15.73
C GLU A 181 -18.09 13.17 -14.83
N GLY A 182 -17.43 12.15 -15.40
CA GLY A 182 -16.91 11.00 -14.65
C GLY A 182 -15.82 11.40 -13.64
N LEU A 183 -14.93 12.32 -14.03
CA LEU A 183 -13.89 12.83 -13.14
C LEU A 183 -14.46 13.64 -11.98
N ILE A 184 -15.40 14.56 -12.24
CA ILE A 184 -16.03 15.37 -11.20
C ILE A 184 -16.80 14.48 -10.22
N LYS A 185 -17.56 13.48 -10.72
CA LYS A 185 -18.21 12.48 -9.86
C LYS A 185 -17.20 11.70 -9.01
N ALA A 186 -16.07 11.30 -9.58
CA ALA A 186 -15.01 10.58 -8.85
C ALA A 186 -14.36 11.43 -7.74
N LEU A 187 -14.17 12.74 -7.98
CA LEU A 187 -13.67 13.69 -6.98
C LEU A 187 -14.71 13.94 -5.87
N GLN A 188 -15.96 14.22 -6.24
CA GLN A 188 -17.04 14.44 -5.28
C GLN A 188 -17.31 13.22 -4.40
N ALA A 189 -17.26 12.00 -4.97
CA ALA A 189 -17.39 10.75 -4.21
C ALA A 189 -16.28 10.55 -3.16
N ARG A 190 -15.16 11.27 -3.30
CA ARG A 190 -14.05 11.30 -2.33
C ARG A 190 -14.13 12.45 -1.33
N GLY A 191 -15.21 13.24 -1.37
CA GLY A 191 -15.34 14.45 -0.55
C GLY A 191 -14.41 15.57 -0.99
N ILE A 192 -13.81 15.51 -2.18
CA ILE A 192 -12.96 16.56 -2.72
C ILE A 192 -13.86 17.67 -3.26
N ALA A 193 -13.66 18.89 -2.76
CA ALA A 193 -14.45 20.04 -3.19
C ALA A 193 -14.11 20.44 -4.63
N VAL A 194 -15.11 20.54 -5.49
CA VAL A 194 -14.91 20.95 -6.89
C VAL A 194 -15.31 22.41 -7.05
N TYR A 195 -14.42 23.18 -7.70
CA TYR A 195 -14.62 24.59 -8.05
C TYR A 195 -14.51 24.78 -9.56
N LEU A 196 -15.32 25.71 -10.09
CA LEU A 196 -15.17 26.19 -11.46
C LEU A 196 -14.64 27.63 -11.40
N ILE A 197 -13.48 27.89 -12.01
CA ILE A 197 -12.86 29.21 -12.06
C ILE A 197 -12.65 29.60 -13.52
N SER A 198 -13.47 30.52 -14.04
CA SER A 198 -13.47 30.91 -15.45
C SER A 198 -13.26 32.41 -15.64
N GLY A 199 -12.55 32.77 -16.72
CA GLY A 199 -12.47 34.14 -17.22
C GLY A 199 -13.72 34.59 -17.99
N GLY A 200 -14.63 33.66 -18.30
CA GLY A 200 -15.94 33.91 -18.89
C GLY A 200 -16.98 34.37 -17.86
N PHE A 201 -18.26 34.15 -18.18
CA PHE A 201 -19.39 34.71 -17.44
C PHE A 201 -20.25 33.68 -16.70
N ARG A 202 -20.67 34.01 -15.49
CA ARG A 202 -21.50 33.18 -14.61
C ARG A 202 -22.79 32.72 -15.27
N GLU A 203 -23.40 33.56 -16.10
CA GLU A 203 -24.62 33.26 -16.85
C GLU A 203 -24.46 32.03 -17.75
N LEU A 204 -23.24 31.80 -18.26
CA LEU A 204 -22.90 30.67 -19.12
C LEU A 204 -22.33 29.48 -18.33
N THR A 205 -21.67 29.75 -17.20
CA THR A 205 -21.02 28.73 -16.36
C THR A 205 -21.98 28.06 -15.37
N LEU A 206 -22.96 28.78 -14.80
CA LEU A 206 -23.89 28.23 -13.80
C LEU A 206 -24.74 27.05 -14.33
N PRO A 207 -25.22 27.04 -15.59
CA PRO A 207 -25.86 25.86 -16.17
C PRO A 207 -24.94 24.64 -16.24
N ILE A 208 -23.65 24.83 -16.57
CA ILE A 208 -22.63 23.79 -16.58
C ILE A 208 -22.41 23.26 -15.15
N ALA A 209 -22.20 24.16 -14.18
CA ALA A 209 -22.03 23.82 -12.77
C ALA A 209 -23.20 22.99 -12.23
N LYS A 210 -24.44 23.43 -12.51
CA LYS A 210 -25.65 22.72 -12.10
C LYS A 210 -25.72 21.31 -12.69
N HIS A 211 -25.37 21.14 -13.96
CA HIS A 211 -25.36 19.83 -14.61
C HIS A 211 -24.31 18.89 -14.00
N LEU A 212 -23.15 19.42 -13.59
CA LEU A 212 -22.06 18.68 -12.95
C LEU A 212 -22.23 18.50 -11.44
N GLY A 213 -23.34 18.98 -10.85
CA GLY A 213 -23.56 18.94 -9.41
C GLY A 213 -22.62 19.84 -8.59
N VAL A 214 -22.00 20.85 -9.21
CA VAL A 214 -21.12 21.81 -8.54
C VAL A 214 -21.97 22.95 -7.93
N PRO A 215 -21.86 23.24 -6.63
CA PRO A 215 -22.63 24.31 -6.00
C PRO A 215 -22.32 25.68 -6.60
N LYS A 216 -23.32 26.57 -6.66
CA LYS A 216 -23.18 27.91 -7.26
C LYS A 216 -22.14 28.79 -6.54
N GLU A 217 -21.94 28.55 -5.25
CA GLU A 217 -20.95 29.20 -4.39
C GLU A 217 -19.51 28.78 -4.71
N ASN A 218 -19.35 27.66 -5.40
CA ASN A 218 -18.06 27.16 -5.89
C ASN A 218 -17.75 27.62 -7.32
N VAL A 219 -18.55 28.54 -7.87
CA VAL A 219 -18.32 29.12 -9.20
C VAL A 219 -17.76 30.53 -9.06
N PHE A 220 -16.53 30.70 -9.52
CA PHE A 220 -15.83 31.98 -9.66
C PHE A 220 -15.75 32.33 -11.15
N ALA A 221 -16.56 33.29 -11.57
CA ALA A 221 -16.58 33.80 -12.94
C ALA A 221 -17.07 35.24 -12.92
N ASN A 222 -16.85 35.97 -14.03
CA ASN A 222 -17.34 37.33 -14.20
C ASN A 222 -18.87 37.33 -14.24
N ARG A 223 -19.49 38.45 -13.86
CA ARG A 223 -20.96 38.58 -13.86
C ARG A 223 -21.39 39.66 -14.85
N MET A 224 -22.35 39.35 -15.70
CA MET A 224 -22.94 40.37 -16.58
C MET A 224 -23.79 41.34 -15.75
N ASN A 225 -23.62 42.64 -16.00
CA ASN A 225 -24.45 43.68 -15.39
C ASN A 225 -25.59 44.02 -16.34
N TRP A 226 -26.81 43.97 -15.80
CA TRP A 226 -28.03 44.20 -16.54
C TRP A 226 -28.69 45.49 -16.05
N GLN A 227 -29.17 46.30 -17.00
CA GLN A 227 -30.19 47.31 -16.71
C GLN A 227 -31.51 46.60 -16.43
N TRP A 228 -32.23 47.07 -15.42
CA TRP A 228 -33.54 46.55 -15.04
C TRP A 228 -34.64 47.45 -15.57
N ASP A 229 -35.72 46.84 -16.03
CA ASP A 229 -36.94 47.54 -16.40
C ASP A 229 -37.76 47.82 -15.12
N ASP A 230 -38.05 49.10 -14.86
CA ASP A 230 -38.76 49.53 -13.65
C ASP A 230 -40.25 49.12 -13.66
N GLU A 231 -40.84 48.84 -14.82
CA GLU A 231 -42.24 48.42 -14.95
C GLU A 231 -42.39 46.90 -14.82
N THR A 232 -41.47 46.12 -15.42
CA THR A 232 -41.56 44.65 -15.39
C THR A 232 -40.73 44.01 -14.29
N GLY A 233 -39.79 44.73 -13.70
CA GLY A 233 -38.84 44.19 -12.71
C GLY A 233 -37.91 43.12 -13.27
N GLU A 234 -37.70 43.10 -14.59
CA GLU A 234 -36.88 42.10 -15.28
C GLU A 234 -35.65 42.77 -15.93
N PRO A 235 -34.52 42.06 -16.06
CA PRO A 235 -33.35 42.58 -16.74
C PRO A 235 -33.62 42.72 -18.24
N SER A 236 -33.27 43.88 -18.82
CA SER A 236 -33.63 44.27 -20.19
C SER A 236 -32.42 44.40 -21.11
N ARG A 237 -31.35 45.09 -20.68
CA ARG A 237 -30.18 45.40 -21.53
C ARG A 237 -28.85 45.15 -20.81
N LEU A 238 -27.89 44.57 -21.52
CA LEU A 238 -26.51 44.43 -21.04
C LEU A 238 -25.82 45.79 -20.98
N VAL A 239 -25.27 46.16 -19.82
CA VAL A 239 -24.59 47.45 -19.60
C VAL A 239 -23.10 47.30 -19.29
N GLY A 240 -22.62 46.07 -19.08
CA GLY A 240 -21.21 45.79 -18.79
C GLY A 240 -21.07 44.53 -17.94
N PHE A 241 -20.06 44.50 -17.08
CA PHE A 241 -19.83 43.40 -16.15
C PHE A 241 -19.31 43.90 -14.79
N ASP A 242 -19.41 43.05 -13.78
CA ASP A 242 -18.95 43.34 -12.42
C ASP A 242 -17.42 43.28 -12.35
N SER A 243 -16.77 44.44 -12.33
CA SER A 243 -15.31 44.57 -12.21
C SER A 243 -14.77 44.22 -10.82
N SER A 244 -15.62 43.92 -9.83
CA SER A 244 -15.16 43.46 -8.51
C SER A 244 -14.84 41.95 -8.45
N GLU A 245 -15.24 41.21 -9.49
CA GLU A 245 -14.96 39.78 -9.63
C GLU A 245 -13.47 39.54 -9.85
N PRO A 246 -12.85 38.53 -9.20
CA PRO A 246 -11.41 38.27 -9.35
C PRO A 246 -10.99 38.05 -10.80
N THR A 247 -11.80 37.29 -11.55
CA THR A 247 -11.47 36.86 -12.91
C THR A 247 -11.72 37.94 -13.97
N ALA A 248 -12.09 39.16 -13.57
CA ALA A 248 -12.14 40.34 -14.42
C ALA A 248 -10.75 40.92 -14.68
N HIS A 249 -9.78 40.58 -13.82
CA HIS A 249 -8.44 41.16 -13.79
C HIS A 249 -7.36 40.13 -14.09
N ASN A 250 -6.18 40.62 -14.47
CA ASN A 250 -4.97 39.80 -14.53
C ASN A 250 -4.70 39.13 -13.16
N ARG A 251 -4.22 37.89 -13.16
CA ARG A 251 -4.05 37.06 -11.94
C ARG A 251 -5.37 36.78 -11.19
N GLY A 252 -6.50 36.81 -11.90
CA GLY A 252 -7.81 36.58 -11.32
C GLY A 252 -8.02 35.17 -10.78
N LYS A 253 -7.56 34.14 -11.51
CA LYS A 253 -7.66 32.73 -11.08
C LYS A 253 -6.90 32.47 -9.77
N PRO A 254 -5.61 32.85 -9.63
CA PRO A 254 -4.94 32.74 -8.34
C PRO A 254 -5.61 33.53 -7.20
N THR A 255 -6.16 34.72 -7.49
CA THR A 255 -6.89 35.51 -6.49
C THR A 255 -8.18 34.79 -6.03
N ALA A 256 -8.89 34.13 -6.95
CA ALA A 256 -10.03 33.28 -6.61
C ALA A 256 -9.61 32.11 -5.70
N ILE A 257 -8.48 31.45 -6.00
CA ILE A 257 -7.94 30.37 -5.15
C ILE A 257 -7.56 30.88 -3.75
N ALA A 258 -6.95 32.06 -3.66
CA ALA A 258 -6.64 32.66 -2.37
C ALA A 258 -7.92 32.92 -1.54
N ARG A 259 -9.01 33.38 -2.18
CA ARG A 259 -10.33 33.52 -1.53
C ARG A 259 -10.91 32.17 -1.10
N ILE A 260 -10.70 31.10 -1.88
CA ILE A 260 -11.12 29.73 -1.50
C ILE A 260 -10.40 29.27 -0.24
N ARG A 261 -9.08 29.46 -0.15
CA ARG A 261 -8.27 29.13 1.06
C ARG A 261 -8.63 29.97 2.29
N GLN A 262 -9.07 31.21 2.10
CA GLN A 262 -9.52 32.04 3.22
C GLN A 262 -10.85 31.56 3.80
N ARG A 263 -11.74 31.05 2.94
CA ARG A 263 -13.08 30.58 3.34
C ARG A 263 -13.06 29.16 3.90
N ASN A 264 -12.07 28.35 3.50
CA ASN A 264 -12.01 26.94 3.84
C ASN A 264 -10.59 26.55 4.26
N PRO A 265 -10.42 25.70 5.30
CA PRO A 265 -9.11 25.24 5.76
C PRO A 265 -8.53 24.15 4.84
N TYR A 266 -8.46 24.41 3.54
CA TYR A 266 -7.89 23.49 2.56
C TYR A 266 -6.35 23.60 2.56
N ASN A 267 -5.70 22.48 2.83
CA ASN A 267 -4.25 22.37 2.79
C ASN A 267 -3.76 22.24 1.34
N THR A 268 -4.47 21.43 0.53
CA THR A 268 -4.08 21.15 -0.86
C THR A 268 -5.18 21.55 -1.85
N ILE A 269 -4.85 22.47 -2.76
CA ILE A 269 -5.71 22.91 -3.87
C ILE A 269 -4.98 22.72 -5.19
N ILE A 270 -5.67 22.13 -6.17
CA ILE A 270 -5.12 21.83 -7.49
C ILE A 270 -5.84 22.65 -8.54
N MET A 271 -5.10 23.17 -9.52
CA MET A 271 -5.67 23.81 -10.71
C MET A 271 -5.57 22.88 -11.92
N VAL A 272 -6.67 22.70 -12.65
CA VAL A 272 -6.73 21.96 -13.91
C VAL A 272 -7.23 22.90 -15.00
N GLY A 273 -6.46 23.08 -16.07
CA GLY A 273 -6.82 23.99 -17.17
C GLY A 273 -5.90 23.87 -18.37
N ASP A 274 -6.26 24.49 -19.49
CA ASP A 274 -5.47 24.49 -20.73
C ASP A 274 -4.66 25.78 -20.94
N GLY A 275 -5.04 26.87 -20.25
CA GLY A 275 -4.57 28.22 -20.52
C GLY A 275 -3.39 28.71 -19.67
N ILE A 276 -2.80 29.83 -20.11
CA ILE A 276 -1.73 30.51 -19.36
C ILE A 276 -2.22 31.05 -18.02
N THR A 277 -3.47 31.51 -17.96
CA THR A 277 -4.11 31.99 -16.73
C THR A 277 -4.26 30.91 -15.66
N ASP A 278 -4.27 29.63 -16.08
CA ASP A 278 -4.38 28.47 -15.21
C ASP A 278 -3.02 28.09 -14.64
N LEU A 279 -1.99 28.14 -15.48
CA LEU A 279 -0.61 27.99 -15.06
C LEU A 279 -0.20 29.09 -14.06
N GLU A 280 -0.65 30.34 -14.27
CA GLU A 280 -0.43 31.43 -13.32
C GLU A 280 -0.95 31.13 -11.91
N ALA A 281 -1.95 30.24 -11.78
CA ALA A 281 -2.56 29.90 -10.50
C ALA A 281 -1.57 29.25 -9.51
N VAL A 282 -0.48 28.63 -9.97
CA VAL A 282 0.58 28.07 -9.11
C VAL A 282 1.80 28.97 -8.97
N GLN A 283 1.86 30.09 -9.69
CA GLN A 283 3.03 30.97 -9.74
C GLN A 283 3.02 32.07 -8.66
N VAL A 284 1.99 32.09 -7.80
CA VAL A 284 1.84 33.10 -6.74
C VAL A 284 1.57 32.48 -5.38
N THR A 285 2.10 33.12 -4.34
CA THR A 285 1.88 32.74 -2.95
C THR A 285 0.38 32.78 -2.62
N GLY A 286 -0.13 31.69 -2.04
CA GLY A 286 -1.56 31.53 -1.72
C GLY A 286 -2.41 30.99 -2.88
N GLY A 287 -1.80 30.71 -4.04
CA GLY A 287 -2.42 30.03 -5.17
C GLY A 287 -2.57 28.51 -5.00
N ALA A 288 -2.69 27.80 -6.13
CA ALA A 288 -2.73 26.34 -6.17
C ALA A 288 -1.36 25.73 -5.83
N ASP A 289 -1.35 24.49 -5.34
CA ASP A 289 -0.12 23.73 -5.02
C ASP A 289 0.41 22.92 -6.20
N LEU A 290 -0.47 22.65 -7.17
CA LEU A 290 -0.22 21.82 -8.34
C LEU A 290 -1.03 22.34 -9.52
N PHE A 291 -0.38 22.41 -10.70
CA PHE A 291 -1.08 22.68 -11.96
C PHE A 291 -1.01 21.46 -12.87
N ILE A 292 -2.19 20.98 -13.27
CA ILE A 292 -2.37 19.93 -14.26
C ILE A 292 -2.86 20.57 -15.55
N GLY A 293 -2.01 20.54 -16.57
CA GLY A 293 -2.37 21.04 -17.90
C GLY A 293 -3.25 20.04 -18.63
N PHE A 294 -4.33 20.53 -19.25
CA PHE A 294 -5.24 19.73 -20.05
C PHE A 294 -5.14 20.09 -21.53
N GLY A 295 -4.73 19.13 -22.36
CA GLY A 295 -4.58 19.31 -23.81
C GLY A 295 -5.66 18.62 -24.65
N GLY A 296 -6.75 18.15 -24.04
CA GLY A 296 -7.75 17.34 -24.74
C GLY A 296 -8.64 18.10 -25.73
N VAL A 297 -8.64 19.43 -25.68
CA VAL A 297 -9.36 20.30 -26.62
C VAL A 297 -8.37 21.18 -27.39
N VAL A 298 -7.58 21.99 -26.66
CA VAL A 298 -6.55 22.87 -27.22
C VAL A 298 -5.22 22.59 -26.53
N GLU A 299 -4.18 22.29 -27.31
CA GLU A 299 -2.82 22.16 -26.80
C GLU A 299 -2.09 23.51 -26.92
N ARG A 300 -1.57 24.00 -25.80
CA ARG A 300 -0.77 25.23 -25.74
C ARG A 300 0.64 24.89 -25.30
N SER A 301 1.59 24.85 -26.24
CA SER A 301 2.96 24.37 -25.96
C SER A 301 3.67 25.04 -24.77
N PRO A 302 3.55 26.37 -24.55
CA PRO A 302 4.15 27.01 -23.36
C PRO A 302 3.55 26.51 -22.05
N VAL A 303 2.24 26.28 -22.01
CA VAL A 303 1.53 25.76 -20.84
C VAL A 303 1.91 24.30 -20.60
N ALA A 304 1.99 23.51 -21.67
CA ALA A 304 2.31 22.09 -21.61
C ALA A 304 3.73 21.82 -21.09
N ALA A 305 4.70 22.66 -21.47
CA ALA A 305 6.09 22.57 -21.02
C ALA A 305 6.27 22.89 -19.53
N GLU A 306 5.43 23.77 -18.98
CA GLU A 306 5.54 24.23 -17.59
C GLU A 306 4.63 23.48 -16.61
N ALA A 307 3.61 22.77 -17.09
CA ALA A 307 2.70 22.00 -16.25
C ALA A 307 3.44 20.96 -15.40
N ASP A 308 2.99 20.77 -14.16
CA ASP A 308 3.54 19.74 -13.27
C ASP A 308 3.19 18.33 -13.79
N TRP A 309 2.03 18.22 -14.43
CA TRP A 309 1.56 17.05 -15.17
C TRP A 309 0.68 17.50 -16.33
N TYR A 310 0.84 16.89 -17.50
CA TYR A 310 0.05 17.20 -18.69
C TYR A 310 -0.74 15.97 -19.15
N VAL A 311 -2.04 16.13 -19.36
CA VAL A 311 -2.96 15.04 -19.73
C VAL A 311 -3.84 15.42 -20.92
N TYR A 312 -4.19 14.43 -21.73
CA TYR A 312 -5.09 14.60 -22.88
C TYR A 312 -6.46 13.99 -22.64
N LYS A 313 -6.57 13.09 -21.66
CA LYS A 313 -7.81 12.39 -21.32
C LYS A 313 -8.03 12.42 -19.81
N TYR A 314 -9.26 12.71 -19.39
CA TYR A 314 -9.63 12.67 -17.97
C TYR A 314 -9.53 11.29 -17.34
N SER A 315 -9.56 10.21 -18.13
CA SER A 315 -9.31 8.85 -17.63
C SER A 315 -7.95 8.73 -16.92
N GLN A 316 -6.92 9.46 -17.37
CA GLN A 316 -5.60 9.47 -16.74
C GLN A 316 -5.67 9.99 -15.30
N LEU A 317 -6.46 11.05 -15.06
CA LEU A 317 -6.66 11.62 -13.74
C LEU A 317 -7.50 10.69 -12.84
N ILE A 318 -8.53 10.05 -13.40
CA ILE A 318 -9.37 9.08 -12.70
C ILE A 318 -8.56 7.84 -12.28
N GLU A 319 -7.73 7.31 -13.18
CA GLU A 319 -6.86 6.18 -12.88
C GLU A 319 -5.86 6.49 -11.77
N ALA A 320 -5.28 7.69 -11.80
CA ALA A 320 -4.37 8.16 -10.76
C ALA A 320 -5.05 8.34 -9.39
N LEU A 321 -6.38 8.43 -9.32
CA LEU A 321 -7.11 8.44 -8.05
C LEU A 321 -7.23 7.04 -7.43
N LYS A 322 -7.18 5.94 -8.22
CA LYS A 322 -7.48 4.59 -7.72
C LYS A 322 -6.68 4.22 -6.47
N ARG A 323 -7.38 3.63 -5.50
CA ARG A 323 -6.82 3.05 -4.27
C ARG A 323 -6.97 1.54 -4.32
N TYR A 324 -6.01 0.82 -3.74
CA TYR A 324 -6.05 -0.62 -3.61
C TYR A 324 -6.99 -1.02 -2.48
N THR A 325 -7.98 -1.83 -2.82
CA THR A 325 -8.80 -2.57 -1.85
C THR A 325 -8.11 -3.89 -1.52
N VAL A 326 -8.08 -4.24 -0.23
CA VAL A 326 -7.32 -5.38 0.29
C VAL A 326 -8.25 -6.41 0.91
N ALA A 327 -8.05 -7.68 0.57
CA ALA A 327 -8.78 -8.81 1.14
C ALA A 327 -7.81 -9.87 1.69
N MET A 328 -7.97 -10.19 2.96
CA MET A 328 -7.27 -11.28 3.65
C MET A 328 -8.08 -12.58 3.55
N ILE A 329 -7.45 -13.64 3.07
CA ILE A 329 -8.02 -14.97 2.88
C ILE A 329 -7.41 -15.90 3.92
N GLY A 330 -8.00 -15.92 5.11
CA GLY A 330 -7.61 -16.75 6.24
C GLY A 330 -7.72 -16.01 7.57
N SER A 331 -7.89 -16.76 8.66
CA SER A 331 -8.16 -16.21 9.99
C SER A 331 -7.43 -16.87 11.15
N GLY A 332 -6.38 -17.63 10.86
CA GLY A 332 -5.50 -18.22 11.88
C GLY A 332 -4.58 -17.19 12.53
N ALA A 333 -3.78 -17.64 13.51
CA ALA A 333 -2.88 -16.77 14.28
C ALA A 333 -1.99 -15.86 13.42
N TRP A 334 -1.36 -16.42 12.37
CA TRP A 334 -0.52 -15.65 11.46
C TRP A 334 -1.33 -14.70 10.57
N ALA A 335 -2.50 -15.11 10.10
CA ALA A 335 -3.39 -14.24 9.33
C ALA A 335 -3.84 -13.04 10.16
N CYS A 336 -4.17 -13.24 11.44
CA CYS A 336 -4.50 -12.16 12.36
C CYS A 336 -3.33 -11.20 12.61
N ALA A 337 -2.11 -11.71 12.82
CA ALA A 337 -0.94 -10.86 13.01
C ALA A 337 -0.60 -10.05 11.75
N ALA A 338 -0.72 -10.68 10.56
CA ALA A 338 -0.57 -10.00 9.29
C ALA A 338 -1.70 -8.98 9.05
N MET A 339 -2.93 -9.30 9.43
CA MET A 339 -4.08 -8.41 9.34
C MET A 339 -3.89 -7.17 10.21
N HIS A 340 -3.36 -7.32 11.43
CA HIS A 340 -3.01 -6.18 12.30
C HIS A 340 -2.05 -5.21 11.60
N ILE A 341 -0.99 -5.72 10.96
CA ILE A 341 -0.05 -4.90 10.17
C ILE A 341 -0.77 -4.21 9.00
N VAL A 342 -1.53 -4.98 8.21
CA VAL A 342 -2.22 -4.49 7.01
C VAL A 342 -3.24 -3.41 7.38
N ALA A 343 -4.05 -3.65 8.40
CA ALA A 343 -5.05 -2.72 8.91
C ALA A 343 -4.39 -1.43 9.44
N GLN A 344 -3.27 -1.55 10.16
CA GLN A 344 -2.47 -0.39 10.59
C GLN A 344 -1.99 0.42 9.39
N ASN A 345 -1.47 -0.21 8.34
CA ASN A 345 -0.92 0.50 7.18
C ASN A 345 -2.01 1.08 6.25
N CYS A 346 -3.18 0.47 6.18
CA CYS A 346 -4.34 1.06 5.48
C CYS A 346 -4.91 2.28 6.21
N LEU A 347 -4.78 2.34 7.55
CA LEU A 347 -5.17 3.52 8.35
C LEU A 347 -4.04 4.52 8.55
N ALA A 348 -2.79 4.07 8.44
CA ALA A 348 -1.63 4.92 8.61
C ALA A 348 -1.75 6.08 7.63
N TYR A 349 -1.27 7.25 8.06
CA TYR A 349 -1.13 8.36 7.15
C TYR A 349 -0.11 7.97 6.06
N ASP A 350 -0.59 7.39 4.98
CA ASP A 350 0.15 7.21 3.76
C ASP A 350 0.14 8.54 3.01
N GLU A 351 1.32 9.00 2.62
CA GLU A 351 1.47 10.20 1.81
C GLU A 351 0.75 10.13 0.47
N ALA A 352 0.50 8.93 -0.05
CA ALA A 352 -0.15 8.70 -1.32
C ALA A 352 -1.60 8.22 -1.21
N ASP A 353 -2.14 7.95 -0.01
CA ASP A 353 -3.47 7.37 0.22
C ASP A 353 -3.74 6.19 -0.74
N GLU A 354 -2.78 5.26 -0.84
CA GLU A 354 -2.80 4.18 -1.82
C GLU A 354 -3.80 3.08 -1.50
N PHE A 355 -4.24 2.97 -0.26
CA PHE A 355 -5.09 1.88 0.21
C PHE A 355 -6.45 2.39 0.69
N VAL A 356 -7.48 1.57 0.49
CA VAL A 356 -8.78 1.81 1.14
C VAL A 356 -8.65 1.42 2.61
N ASP A 357 -9.16 2.27 3.50
CA ASP A 357 -9.11 2.11 4.94
C ASP A 357 -9.70 0.77 5.39
N GLU A 358 -10.92 0.43 4.93
CA GLU A 358 -11.57 -0.86 5.22
C GLU A 358 -10.80 -2.02 4.60
N VAL A 359 -10.46 -3.02 5.42
CA VAL A 359 -9.84 -4.27 4.98
C VAL A 359 -10.72 -5.44 5.37
N ARG A 360 -11.06 -6.29 4.40
CA ARG A 360 -11.92 -7.46 4.63
C ARG A 360 -11.10 -8.69 4.92
N MET A 361 -11.59 -9.52 5.83
CA MET A 361 -10.93 -10.73 6.28
C MET A 361 -11.90 -11.90 6.24
N TRP A 362 -11.61 -12.89 5.40
CA TRP A 362 -12.39 -14.12 5.34
C TRP A 362 -12.11 -14.96 6.59
N VAL A 363 -13.18 -15.27 7.32
CA VAL A 363 -13.14 -16.12 8.51
C VAL A 363 -13.99 -17.34 8.23
N TYR A 364 -13.38 -18.54 8.22
CA TYR A 364 -14.17 -19.77 8.20
C TYR A 364 -15.09 -19.77 9.43
N GLU A 365 -16.40 -19.86 9.20
CA GLU A 365 -17.38 -19.62 10.27
C GLU A 365 -17.34 -20.74 11.31
N GLU A 366 -17.21 -20.34 12.57
CA GLU A 366 -17.15 -21.22 13.72
C GLU A 366 -17.92 -20.60 14.88
N GLU A 367 -18.54 -21.43 15.72
CA GLU A 367 -19.04 -20.98 17.02
C GLU A 367 -17.92 -20.98 18.05
N PHE A 368 -17.74 -19.86 18.75
CA PHE A 368 -16.77 -19.72 19.83
C PHE A 368 -17.41 -18.94 20.99
N GLN A 369 -17.33 -19.48 22.21
CA GLN A 369 -17.92 -18.86 23.41
C GLN A 369 -19.42 -18.50 23.25
N GLY A 370 -20.18 -19.29 22.48
CA GLY A 370 -21.62 -19.10 22.29
C GLY A 370 -22.01 -18.00 21.28
N SER A 371 -21.08 -17.55 20.44
CA SER A 371 -21.34 -16.59 19.36
C SER A 371 -20.56 -16.98 18.10
N LYS A 372 -21.00 -16.47 16.94
CA LYS A 372 -20.22 -16.63 15.70
C LYS A 372 -18.88 -15.91 15.84
N LEU A 373 -17.82 -16.52 15.34
CA LEU A 373 -16.48 -15.95 15.44
C LEU A 373 -16.38 -14.62 14.67
N THR A 374 -17.07 -14.50 13.54
CA THR A 374 -17.18 -13.26 12.76
C THR A 374 -17.80 -12.12 13.57
N ASP A 375 -18.90 -12.35 14.27
CA ASP A 375 -19.57 -11.37 15.13
C ASP A 375 -18.66 -10.92 16.28
N LEU A 376 -17.90 -11.85 16.88
CA LEU A 376 -16.93 -11.54 17.93
C LEU A 376 -15.79 -10.66 17.40
N ILE A 377 -15.27 -10.97 16.21
CA ILE A 377 -14.19 -10.18 15.60
C ILE A 377 -14.69 -8.78 15.24
N ASN A 378 -15.86 -8.65 14.61
CA ASN A 378 -16.40 -7.36 14.20
C ASN A 378 -16.79 -6.46 15.40
N SER A 379 -17.18 -7.05 16.53
CA SER A 379 -17.56 -6.28 17.74
C SER A 379 -16.37 -5.92 18.64
N LYS A 380 -15.34 -6.76 18.69
CA LYS A 380 -14.18 -6.58 19.58
C LYS A 380 -12.91 -6.12 18.87
N HIS A 381 -12.90 -6.17 17.53
CA HIS A 381 -11.71 -6.00 16.70
C HIS A 381 -10.54 -6.87 17.16
N GLU A 382 -10.82 -8.11 17.55
CA GLU A 382 -9.87 -9.10 18.05
C GLU A 382 -10.34 -10.50 17.61
N ASN A 383 -9.41 -11.40 17.30
CA ASN A 383 -9.73 -12.83 17.16
C ASN A 383 -9.44 -13.58 18.47
N PRO A 384 -10.44 -13.80 19.35
CA PRO A 384 -10.20 -14.33 20.70
C PRO A 384 -9.81 -15.81 20.72
N LYS A 385 -9.97 -16.53 19.60
CA LYS A 385 -9.63 -17.95 19.48
C LYS A 385 -8.19 -18.15 19.02
N TYR A 386 -7.77 -17.42 17.98
CA TYR A 386 -6.51 -17.69 17.30
C TYR A 386 -5.38 -16.70 17.63
N LEU A 387 -5.70 -15.47 18.06
CA LEU A 387 -4.70 -14.49 18.48
C LEU A 387 -5.25 -13.57 19.60
N PRO A 388 -5.51 -14.12 20.80
CA PRO A 388 -6.15 -13.37 21.88
C PRO A 388 -5.27 -12.21 22.39
N GLY A 389 -5.92 -11.09 22.72
CA GLY A 389 -5.33 -9.87 23.26
C GLY A 389 -4.65 -8.96 22.24
N ILE A 390 -4.72 -9.25 20.94
CA ILE A 390 -4.17 -8.43 19.86
C ILE A 390 -5.31 -7.81 19.05
N SER A 391 -5.30 -6.48 18.94
CA SER A 391 -6.26 -5.76 18.08
C SER A 391 -6.01 -6.10 16.61
N LEU A 392 -7.07 -6.13 15.80
CA LEU A 392 -7.01 -6.26 14.34
C LEU A 392 -7.26 -4.91 13.65
N GLY A 393 -7.49 -3.83 14.41
CA GLY A 393 -7.88 -2.53 13.88
C GLY A 393 -9.40 -2.39 13.68
N GLU A 394 -9.92 -1.19 13.93
CA GLU A 394 -11.35 -0.86 13.82
C GLU A 394 -11.87 -0.93 12.37
N ASN A 395 -10.96 -0.82 11.41
CA ASN A 395 -11.19 -0.91 9.97
C ASN A 395 -11.20 -2.35 9.43
N THR A 396 -11.03 -3.36 10.29
CA THR A 396 -11.12 -4.77 9.90
C THR A 396 -12.57 -5.24 9.92
N VAL A 397 -13.01 -5.82 8.79
CA VAL A 397 -14.33 -6.45 8.66
C VAL A 397 -14.17 -7.96 8.43
N ALA A 398 -14.57 -8.76 9.42
CA ALA A 398 -14.66 -10.21 9.31
C ALA A 398 -15.91 -10.64 8.56
N ASP A 399 -15.75 -11.47 7.53
CA ASP A 399 -16.83 -11.96 6.67
C ASP A 399 -16.74 -13.49 6.54
N PRO A 400 -17.83 -14.24 6.80
CA PRO A 400 -17.81 -15.69 6.63
C PRO A 400 -17.84 -16.14 5.16
N ASP A 401 -18.27 -15.27 4.25
CA ASP A 401 -18.40 -15.60 2.83
C ASP A 401 -17.13 -15.24 2.06
N LEU A 402 -16.49 -16.27 1.50
CA LEU A 402 -15.23 -16.13 0.78
C LEU A 402 -15.38 -15.26 -0.48
N GLU A 403 -16.50 -15.39 -1.20
CA GLU A 403 -16.75 -14.62 -2.41
C GLU A 403 -16.97 -13.13 -2.11
N SER A 404 -17.80 -12.81 -1.12
CA SER A 404 -18.06 -11.47 -0.62
C SER A 404 -16.77 -10.79 -0.16
N THR A 405 -15.90 -11.51 0.56
CA THR A 405 -14.62 -11.00 1.04
C THR A 405 -13.73 -10.50 -0.10
N VAL A 406 -13.62 -11.27 -1.18
CA VAL A 406 -12.71 -10.93 -2.30
C VAL A 406 -13.36 -10.06 -3.36
N ARG A 407 -14.67 -9.78 -3.25
CA ARG A 407 -15.43 -9.07 -4.28
C ARG A 407 -14.89 -7.67 -4.46
N GLY A 408 -14.32 -7.44 -5.64
CA GLY A 408 -13.75 -6.15 -5.98
C GLY A 408 -12.43 -5.82 -5.28
N ALA A 409 -11.78 -6.78 -4.62
CA ALA A 409 -10.46 -6.58 -4.03
C ALA A 409 -9.37 -6.49 -5.13
N ASP A 410 -8.45 -5.54 -5.00
CA ASP A 410 -7.30 -5.37 -5.89
C ASP A 410 -6.09 -6.18 -5.42
N ILE A 411 -5.98 -6.42 -4.10
CA ILE A 411 -4.92 -7.22 -3.48
C ILE A 411 -5.53 -8.37 -2.69
N LEU A 412 -5.13 -9.60 -3.02
CA LEU A 412 -5.55 -10.82 -2.33
C LEU A 412 -4.41 -11.38 -1.49
N ILE A 413 -4.59 -11.45 -0.17
CA ILE A 413 -3.59 -12.01 0.75
C ILE A 413 -4.03 -13.42 1.15
N PHE A 414 -3.32 -14.45 0.68
CA PHE A 414 -3.59 -15.84 1.05
C PHE A 414 -2.83 -16.20 2.33
N CYS A 415 -3.54 -16.52 3.41
CA CYS A 415 -2.94 -16.89 4.70
C CYS A 415 -3.77 -17.95 5.44
N ALA A 416 -4.22 -18.99 4.74
CA ALA A 416 -4.90 -20.15 5.30
C ALA A 416 -3.99 -21.41 5.27
N PRO A 417 -4.29 -22.46 6.04
CA PRO A 417 -3.55 -23.71 5.96
C PRO A 417 -3.49 -24.27 4.53
N HIS A 418 -2.31 -24.71 4.10
CA HIS A 418 -2.01 -25.00 2.68
C HIS A 418 -2.94 -26.06 2.07
N GLN A 419 -3.44 -27.00 2.86
CA GLN A 419 -4.33 -28.08 2.43
C GLN A 419 -5.68 -27.56 1.89
N PHE A 420 -6.13 -26.38 2.30
CA PHE A 420 -7.41 -25.81 1.88
C PHE A 420 -7.30 -24.91 0.64
N ILE A 421 -6.10 -24.48 0.26
CA ILE A 421 -5.94 -23.44 -0.76
C ILE A 421 -6.46 -23.90 -2.13
N ARG A 422 -6.32 -25.18 -2.48
CA ARG A 422 -6.87 -25.70 -3.73
C ARG A 422 -8.38 -25.52 -3.83
N SER A 423 -9.14 -25.89 -2.80
CA SER A 423 -10.60 -25.79 -2.84
C SER A 423 -11.03 -24.33 -2.85
N MET A 424 -10.34 -23.47 -2.10
CA MET A 424 -10.59 -22.03 -2.09
C MET A 424 -10.33 -21.39 -3.47
N CYS A 425 -9.18 -21.65 -4.10
CA CYS A 425 -8.90 -21.15 -5.43
C CYS A 425 -9.94 -21.62 -6.47
N LYS A 426 -10.44 -22.86 -6.36
CA LYS A 426 -11.54 -23.34 -7.22
C LYS A 426 -12.83 -22.54 -7.05
N GLN A 427 -13.19 -22.19 -5.82
CA GLN A 427 -14.39 -21.39 -5.55
C GLN A 427 -14.30 -19.97 -6.09
N LEU A 428 -13.08 -19.45 -6.21
CA LEU A 428 -12.79 -18.08 -6.64
C LEU A 428 -12.60 -17.89 -8.15
N ILE A 429 -12.62 -18.97 -8.95
CA ILE A 429 -12.48 -18.90 -10.42
C ILE A 429 -13.59 -18.00 -10.99
N GLY A 430 -13.19 -16.96 -11.72
CA GLY A 430 -14.11 -16.00 -12.35
C GLY A 430 -14.78 -15.01 -11.38
N LYS A 431 -14.37 -15.00 -10.10
CA LYS A 431 -14.95 -14.14 -9.05
C LYS A 431 -14.00 -13.07 -8.53
N VAL A 432 -12.75 -13.11 -8.97
CA VAL A 432 -11.71 -12.13 -8.65
C VAL A 432 -11.55 -11.13 -9.79
N LYS A 433 -11.12 -9.90 -9.49
CA LYS A 433 -10.79 -8.90 -10.52
C LYS A 433 -9.66 -9.43 -11.42
N PRO A 434 -9.77 -9.32 -12.76
CA PRO A 434 -8.70 -9.75 -13.67
C PRO A 434 -7.36 -9.03 -13.44
N GLU A 435 -7.41 -7.77 -13.02
CA GLU A 435 -6.23 -6.93 -12.76
C GLU A 435 -5.69 -7.02 -11.32
N ALA A 436 -6.31 -7.86 -10.47
CA ALA A 436 -5.82 -8.06 -9.11
C ALA A 436 -4.47 -8.76 -9.10
N PHE A 437 -3.76 -8.65 -7.99
CA PHE A 437 -2.59 -9.47 -7.72
C PHE A 437 -2.65 -10.05 -6.32
N ALA A 438 -1.91 -11.15 -6.13
CA ALA A 438 -1.95 -11.93 -4.93
C ALA A 438 -0.60 -11.93 -4.20
N ILE A 439 -0.66 -12.20 -2.90
CA ILE A 439 0.50 -12.56 -2.09
C ILE A 439 0.16 -13.75 -1.19
N SER A 440 1.03 -14.76 -1.16
CA SER A 440 0.89 -15.93 -0.28
C SER A 440 1.81 -15.79 0.94
N LEU A 441 1.23 -15.91 2.13
CA LEU A 441 1.94 -15.97 3.41
C LEU A 441 2.10 -17.43 3.90
N ILE A 442 1.80 -18.39 3.04
CA ILE A 442 1.55 -19.78 3.42
C ILE A 442 2.85 -20.57 3.27
N LYS A 443 3.27 -21.21 4.35
CA LYS A 443 4.42 -22.11 4.38
C LYS A 443 3.96 -23.54 4.15
N GLY A 444 4.34 -24.14 3.03
CA GLY A 444 3.91 -25.46 2.60
C GLY A 444 3.95 -25.60 1.09
N MET A 445 3.82 -26.83 0.61
CA MET A 445 3.67 -27.12 -0.82
C MET A 445 2.64 -28.23 -1.00
N ARG A 446 2.22 -28.45 -2.25
CA ARG A 446 1.40 -29.62 -2.60
C ARG A 446 2.25 -30.60 -3.38
N VAL A 447 2.33 -31.84 -2.93
CA VAL A 447 2.96 -32.91 -3.70
C VAL A 447 1.96 -33.50 -4.70
N ARG A 448 2.47 -33.79 -5.89
CA ARG A 448 1.72 -34.42 -6.98
C ARG A 448 2.64 -35.41 -7.67
N SER A 449 2.03 -36.35 -8.40
CA SER A 449 2.76 -37.29 -9.25
C SER A 449 3.59 -36.60 -10.34
N ASP A 450 3.24 -35.39 -10.76
CA ASP A 450 3.99 -34.57 -11.72
C ASP A 450 5.03 -33.63 -11.07
N GLY A 451 5.19 -33.69 -9.74
CA GLY A 451 6.16 -32.90 -8.96
C GLY A 451 5.53 -31.97 -7.91
N PRO A 452 6.37 -31.37 -7.04
CA PRO A 452 5.90 -30.40 -6.06
C PRO A 452 5.31 -29.18 -6.76
N GLN A 453 4.24 -28.64 -6.17
CA GLN A 453 3.62 -27.40 -6.60
C GLN A 453 3.60 -26.43 -5.42
N LEU A 454 4.20 -25.27 -5.63
CA LEU A 454 4.16 -24.17 -4.67
C LEU A 454 2.76 -23.54 -4.57
N ILE A 455 2.46 -22.89 -3.46
CA ILE A 455 1.17 -22.24 -3.25
C ILE A 455 1.02 -21.03 -4.17
N SER A 456 2.09 -20.24 -4.34
CA SER A 456 2.11 -19.15 -5.34
C SER A 456 1.77 -19.63 -6.75
N GLN A 457 2.38 -20.74 -7.19
CA GLN A 457 2.10 -21.37 -8.49
C GLN A 457 0.67 -21.91 -8.58
N LEU A 458 0.12 -22.41 -7.48
CA LEU A 458 -1.26 -22.87 -7.42
C LEU A 458 -2.22 -21.69 -7.59
N VAL A 459 -2.03 -20.59 -6.86
CA VAL A 459 -2.83 -19.37 -6.98
C VAL A 459 -2.75 -18.82 -8.40
N ALA A 460 -1.54 -18.66 -8.94
CA ALA A 460 -1.34 -18.16 -10.29
C ALA A 460 -2.02 -19.02 -11.36
N LYS A 461 -1.95 -20.36 -11.22
CA LYS A 461 -2.60 -21.28 -12.16
C LYS A 461 -4.12 -21.22 -12.14
N TYR A 462 -4.73 -21.17 -10.95
CA TYR A 462 -6.19 -21.25 -10.82
C TYR A 462 -6.89 -19.91 -11.04
N LEU A 463 -6.25 -18.80 -10.63
CA LEU A 463 -6.87 -17.48 -10.66
C LEU A 463 -6.31 -16.58 -11.77
N ALA A 464 -5.27 -17.02 -12.48
CA ALA A 464 -4.58 -16.23 -13.51
C ALA A 464 -4.06 -14.88 -12.99
N LEU A 465 -3.65 -14.83 -11.72
CA LEU A 465 -3.07 -13.65 -11.07
C LEU A 465 -1.57 -13.82 -10.87
N ASP A 466 -0.82 -12.72 -10.92
CA ASP A 466 0.53 -12.71 -10.38
C ASP A 466 0.47 -12.94 -8.86
N CYS A 467 1.37 -13.78 -8.32
CA CYS A 467 1.38 -14.14 -6.91
C CYS A 467 2.77 -14.00 -6.32
N SER A 468 2.97 -12.97 -5.51
CA SER A 468 4.15 -12.82 -4.66
C SER A 468 4.04 -13.74 -3.43
N VAL A 469 5.11 -13.80 -2.64
CA VAL A 469 5.13 -14.53 -1.36
C VAL A 469 5.73 -13.68 -0.26
N LEU A 470 5.26 -13.83 0.98
CA LEU A 470 5.89 -13.23 2.16
C LEU A 470 6.39 -14.34 3.09
N MET A 471 7.69 -14.37 3.32
CA MET A 471 8.39 -15.42 4.05
C MET A 471 9.43 -14.83 4.99
N GLY A 472 9.58 -15.37 6.19
CA GLY A 472 10.52 -14.86 7.19
C GLY A 472 10.37 -15.50 8.56
N ALA A 473 11.21 -15.08 9.50
CA ALA A 473 11.22 -15.53 10.89
C ALA A 473 10.04 -14.94 11.69
N ASN A 474 8.82 -15.37 11.35
CA ASN A 474 7.60 -14.66 11.73
C ASN A 474 6.73 -15.42 12.73
N ILE A 475 7.08 -15.35 14.02
CA ILE A 475 6.23 -15.90 15.09
C ILE A 475 5.06 -14.93 15.31
N ALA A 476 3.84 -15.40 15.01
CA ALA A 476 2.64 -14.56 14.99
C ALA A 476 2.39 -13.77 16.29
N GLY A 477 2.57 -14.40 17.45
CA GLY A 477 2.35 -13.75 18.74
C GLY A 477 3.34 -12.62 19.03
N ASP A 478 4.60 -12.73 18.59
CA ASP A 478 5.62 -11.69 18.80
C ASP A 478 5.37 -10.50 17.88
N ILE A 479 4.98 -10.77 16.63
CA ILE A 479 4.62 -9.74 15.65
C ILE A 479 3.34 -9.00 16.06
N GLY A 480 2.32 -9.73 16.54
CA GLY A 480 1.12 -9.11 17.09
C GLY A 480 1.40 -8.20 18.29
N ARG A 481 2.48 -8.46 19.05
CA ARG A 481 2.97 -7.60 20.13
C ARG A 481 3.95 -6.51 19.67
N GLU A 482 4.05 -6.28 18.36
CA GLU A 482 4.95 -5.29 17.75
C GLU A 482 6.44 -5.47 18.12
N GLN A 483 6.87 -6.71 18.34
CA GLN A 483 8.30 -6.99 18.53
C GLN A 483 9.02 -6.91 17.18
N LEU A 484 10.26 -6.41 17.22
CA LEU A 484 11.08 -6.25 16.02
C LEU A 484 11.26 -7.60 15.30
N SER A 485 10.89 -7.61 14.03
CA SER A 485 11.01 -8.75 13.13
C SER A 485 11.25 -8.25 11.70
N GLU A 486 11.50 -9.20 10.80
CA GLU A 486 11.78 -8.97 9.40
C GLU A 486 11.15 -10.06 8.55
N ALA A 487 10.84 -9.74 7.31
CA ALA A 487 10.38 -10.68 6.31
C ALA A 487 10.86 -10.30 4.92
N VAL A 488 10.79 -11.26 4.01
CA VAL A 488 11.09 -11.12 2.60
C VAL A 488 9.80 -11.21 1.82
N ILE A 489 9.62 -10.29 0.87
CA ILE A 489 8.63 -10.43 -0.19
C ILE A 489 9.35 -10.94 -1.44
N GLY A 490 9.10 -12.21 -1.76
CA GLY A 490 9.50 -12.83 -3.02
C GLY A 490 8.55 -12.40 -4.13
N TYR A 491 9.05 -11.82 -5.22
CA TYR A 491 8.20 -11.26 -6.29
C TYR A 491 8.66 -11.63 -7.70
N ALA A 492 7.72 -11.62 -8.65
CA ALA A 492 7.98 -11.65 -10.08
C ALA A 492 7.78 -10.25 -10.71
N ASN A 493 6.74 -9.52 -10.29
CA ASN A 493 6.47 -8.16 -10.72
C ASN A 493 7.01 -7.12 -9.70
N PRO A 494 8.00 -6.28 -10.07
CA PRO A 494 8.56 -5.28 -9.16
C PRO A 494 7.57 -4.17 -8.78
N GLU A 495 6.58 -3.85 -9.63
CA GLU A 495 5.58 -2.82 -9.32
C GLU A 495 4.61 -3.31 -8.24
N HIS A 496 4.15 -4.57 -8.33
CA HIS A 496 3.37 -5.19 -7.26
C HIS A 496 4.18 -5.27 -5.96
N ALA A 497 5.47 -5.60 -6.04
CA ALA A 497 6.35 -5.70 -4.88
C ALA A 497 6.48 -4.38 -4.11
N LYS A 498 6.56 -3.24 -4.81
CA LYS A 498 6.59 -1.91 -4.17
C LYS A 498 5.31 -1.62 -3.39
N VAL A 499 4.15 -1.94 -3.95
CA VAL A 499 2.86 -1.77 -3.28
C VAL A 499 2.76 -2.69 -2.06
N LEU A 500 3.13 -3.97 -2.22
CA LEU A 500 3.11 -4.95 -1.13
C LEU A 500 4.09 -4.58 0.00
N LYS A 501 5.26 -4.02 -0.31
CA LYS A 501 6.19 -3.50 0.71
C LYS A 501 5.54 -2.44 1.56
N LYS A 502 4.88 -1.44 0.96
CA LYS A 502 4.16 -0.40 1.72
C LYS A 502 3.03 -0.99 2.56
N LEU A 503 2.35 -2.02 2.04
CA LEU A 503 1.24 -2.66 2.74
C LEU A 503 1.69 -3.43 4.00
N PHE A 504 2.88 -4.05 3.98
CA PHE A 504 3.35 -4.88 5.10
C PHE A 504 4.43 -4.24 5.97
N GLU A 505 5.19 -3.27 5.48
CA GLU A 505 6.30 -2.70 6.23
C GLU A 505 5.81 -1.81 7.37
N THR A 506 6.39 -2.00 8.56
CA THR A 506 6.15 -1.15 9.74
C THR A 506 7.47 -0.87 10.45
N ARG A 507 7.46 0.00 11.47
CA ARG A 507 8.62 0.26 12.33
C ARG A 507 9.18 -0.99 13.03
N TYR A 508 8.37 -2.03 13.19
CA TYR A 508 8.72 -3.27 13.89
C TYR A 508 8.72 -4.49 12.95
N PHE A 509 8.36 -4.31 11.68
CA PHE A 509 8.28 -5.38 10.69
C PHE A 509 8.93 -4.91 9.39
N ASN A 510 10.23 -5.15 9.27
CA ASN A 510 11.02 -4.70 8.12
C ASN A 510 10.85 -5.64 6.93
N ILE A 511 10.70 -5.08 5.71
CA ILE A 511 10.47 -5.86 4.49
C ILE A 511 11.64 -5.75 3.51
N THR A 512 12.25 -6.88 3.17
CA THR A 512 13.21 -6.97 2.06
C THR A 512 12.51 -7.46 0.79
N LEU A 513 12.73 -6.78 -0.34
CA LEU A 513 12.21 -7.22 -1.64
C LEU A 513 13.22 -8.12 -2.33
N LEU A 514 12.79 -9.33 -2.72
CA LEU A 514 13.64 -10.32 -3.36
C LEU A 514 13.01 -10.83 -4.68
N PRO A 515 13.69 -10.73 -5.84
CA PRO A 515 13.19 -11.26 -7.11
C PRO A 515 13.41 -12.78 -7.25
N ASP A 516 12.97 -13.55 -6.25
CA ASP A 516 13.05 -15.02 -6.19
C ASP A 516 11.87 -15.60 -5.36
N VAL A 517 10.70 -15.71 -6.00
CA VAL A 517 9.48 -16.28 -5.39
C VAL A 517 9.70 -17.73 -4.93
N ALA A 518 10.24 -18.56 -5.83
CA ALA A 518 10.41 -19.99 -5.59
C ALA A 518 11.40 -20.25 -4.45
N GLY A 519 12.52 -19.54 -4.42
CA GLY A 519 13.52 -19.70 -3.37
C GLY A 519 12.97 -19.32 -1.99
N ALA A 520 12.27 -18.18 -1.89
CA ALA A 520 11.70 -17.72 -0.64
C ALA A 520 10.65 -18.70 -0.08
N GLU A 521 9.74 -19.18 -0.93
CA GLU A 521 8.65 -20.09 -0.54
C GLU A 521 9.16 -21.50 -0.17
N MET A 522 10.18 -21.99 -0.89
CA MET A 522 10.82 -23.27 -0.58
C MET A 522 11.55 -23.22 0.77
N CYS A 523 12.25 -22.14 1.09
CA CYS A 523 12.89 -21.98 2.40
C CYS A 523 11.87 -22.07 3.55
N GLY A 524 10.76 -21.34 3.43
CA GLY A 524 9.68 -21.35 4.43
C GLY A 524 9.04 -22.72 4.64
N THR A 525 8.98 -23.52 3.57
CA THR A 525 8.42 -24.88 3.58
C THR A 525 9.39 -25.88 4.22
N LEU A 526 10.62 -25.96 3.72
CA LEU A 526 11.58 -27.02 4.07
C LEU A 526 12.17 -26.90 5.48
N LYS A 527 12.27 -25.68 6.03
CA LYS A 527 12.85 -25.44 7.36
C LYS A 527 12.19 -26.28 8.47
N ASN A 528 10.90 -26.62 8.32
CA ASN A 528 10.16 -27.35 9.33
C ASN A 528 10.67 -28.79 9.49
N ILE A 529 11.22 -29.39 8.43
CA ILE A 529 11.89 -30.71 8.50
C ILE A 529 13.16 -30.59 9.35
N VAL A 530 13.97 -29.56 9.11
CA VAL A 530 15.20 -29.31 9.88
C VAL A 530 14.89 -29.00 11.35
N ALA A 531 13.78 -28.32 11.62
CA ALA A 531 13.34 -28.05 12.98
C ALA A 531 12.96 -29.34 13.76
N LEU A 532 12.41 -30.36 13.08
CA LEU A 532 12.21 -31.67 13.69
C LEU A 532 13.56 -32.30 14.08
N ALA A 533 14.54 -32.30 13.16
CA ALA A 533 15.89 -32.79 13.44
C ALA A 533 16.54 -32.07 14.63
N ALA A 534 16.44 -30.74 14.66
CA ALA A 534 16.94 -29.92 15.76
C ALA A 534 16.25 -30.25 17.09
N GLY A 535 14.94 -30.52 17.06
CA GLY A 535 14.19 -30.98 18.23
C GLY A 535 14.60 -32.36 18.71
N MET A 536 14.91 -33.28 17.80
CA MET A 536 15.45 -34.59 18.15
C MET A 536 16.80 -34.46 18.86
N VAL A 537 17.71 -33.62 18.35
CA VAL A 537 18.99 -33.31 19.02
C VAL A 537 18.78 -32.77 20.44
N ASP A 538 17.84 -31.84 20.62
CA ASP A 538 17.50 -31.30 21.94
C ASP A 538 16.93 -32.38 22.88
N GLY A 539 16.12 -33.30 22.35
CA GLY A 539 15.54 -34.41 23.10
C GLY A 539 16.57 -35.46 23.52
N LEU A 540 17.61 -35.67 22.72
CA LEU A 540 18.78 -36.49 23.06
C LEU A 540 19.69 -35.82 24.12
N GLY A 541 19.43 -34.56 24.50
CA GLY A 541 20.26 -33.82 25.45
C GLY A 541 21.62 -33.40 24.89
N LEU A 542 21.75 -33.34 23.56
CA LEU A 542 22.99 -32.98 22.89
C LEU A 542 23.21 -31.46 22.90
N GLY A 543 24.48 -31.05 22.94
CA GLY A 543 24.87 -29.65 23.04
C GLY A 543 24.76 -28.84 21.73
N PRO A 544 25.11 -27.54 21.80
CA PRO A 544 24.93 -26.59 20.69
C PRO A 544 25.70 -26.96 19.42
N ASN A 545 26.85 -27.62 19.52
CA ASN A 545 27.65 -28.03 18.35
C ASN A 545 26.92 -29.07 17.49
N SER A 546 26.25 -30.05 18.12
CA SER A 546 25.45 -31.06 17.41
C SER A 546 24.26 -30.41 16.72
N LYS A 547 23.60 -29.48 17.41
CA LYS A 547 22.46 -28.73 16.87
C LYS A 547 22.86 -27.86 15.67
N ALA A 548 23.99 -27.15 15.78
CA ALA A 548 24.55 -26.37 14.68
C ALA A 548 24.92 -27.26 13.47
N THR A 549 25.42 -28.48 13.71
CA THR A 549 25.72 -29.45 12.64
C THR A 549 24.48 -29.83 11.86
N ILE A 550 23.37 -30.13 12.56
CA ILE A 550 22.07 -30.41 11.95
C ILE A 550 21.53 -29.20 11.19
N MET A 551 21.58 -28.00 11.79
CA MET A 551 21.08 -26.79 11.13
C MET A 551 21.88 -26.47 9.87
N ARG A 552 23.21 -26.58 9.90
CA ARG A 552 24.09 -26.37 8.73
C ARG A 552 23.79 -27.38 7.63
N GLN A 553 23.66 -28.67 7.98
CA GLN A 553 23.31 -29.70 7.01
C GLN A 553 21.93 -29.47 6.41
N GLY A 554 20.94 -29.15 7.25
CA GLY A 554 19.58 -28.84 6.82
C GLY A 554 19.53 -27.65 5.86
N LEU A 555 20.24 -26.56 6.15
CA LEU A 555 20.34 -25.42 5.23
C LEU A 555 20.95 -25.82 3.88
N SER A 556 21.99 -26.67 3.89
CA SER A 556 22.60 -27.20 2.67
C SER A 556 21.63 -28.03 1.84
N GLU A 557 20.83 -28.89 2.48
CA GLU A 557 19.82 -29.72 1.81
C GLU A 557 18.63 -28.89 1.33
N MET A 558 18.19 -27.89 2.10
CA MET A 558 17.19 -26.91 1.67
C MET A 558 17.64 -26.23 0.38
N ARG A 559 18.90 -25.77 0.32
CA ARG A 559 19.49 -25.14 -0.86
C ARG A 559 19.57 -26.10 -2.04
N GLY A 560 20.12 -27.29 -1.83
CA GLY A 560 20.24 -28.31 -2.88
C GLY A 560 18.88 -28.68 -3.48
N PHE A 561 17.89 -28.94 -2.62
CA PHE A 561 16.57 -29.42 -3.02
C PHE A 561 15.81 -28.34 -3.79
N SER A 562 15.89 -27.10 -3.31
CA SER A 562 15.25 -25.96 -3.98
C SER A 562 15.81 -25.75 -5.38
N LYS A 563 17.14 -25.81 -5.57
CA LYS A 563 17.78 -25.66 -6.89
C LYS A 563 17.55 -26.84 -7.82
N ALA A 564 17.45 -28.05 -7.26
CA ALA A 564 17.15 -29.25 -8.03
C ALA A 564 15.74 -29.23 -8.63
N LEU A 565 14.77 -28.66 -7.91
CA LEU A 565 13.40 -28.50 -8.37
C LEU A 565 13.18 -27.21 -9.18
N TYR A 566 13.85 -26.13 -8.79
CA TYR A 566 13.70 -24.80 -9.37
C TYR A 566 15.08 -24.21 -9.68
N PRO A 567 15.64 -24.45 -10.88
CA PRO A 567 16.99 -24.01 -11.23
C PRO A 567 17.23 -22.50 -11.18
N THR A 568 16.16 -21.70 -11.18
CA THR A 568 16.21 -20.23 -11.09
C THR A 568 16.44 -19.72 -9.67
N VAL A 569 16.38 -20.59 -8.66
CA VAL A 569 16.60 -20.24 -7.25
C VAL A 569 18.03 -19.74 -7.05
N ARG A 570 18.14 -18.61 -6.34
CA ARG A 570 19.40 -17.90 -6.11
C ARG A 570 20.02 -18.32 -4.79
N ASP A 571 21.35 -18.32 -4.74
CA ASP A 571 22.06 -18.69 -3.50
C ASP A 571 21.90 -17.62 -2.43
N GLU A 572 21.80 -16.35 -2.84
CA GLU A 572 21.60 -15.18 -2.01
C GLU A 572 20.32 -15.30 -1.16
N THR A 573 19.26 -15.91 -1.70
CA THR A 573 17.96 -16.14 -1.04
C THR A 573 18.08 -16.88 0.29
N PHE A 574 19.07 -17.76 0.45
CA PHE A 574 19.26 -18.54 1.67
C PHE A 574 19.89 -17.74 2.81
N PHE A 575 20.50 -16.59 2.51
CA PHE A 575 21.05 -15.66 3.51
C PHE A 575 20.02 -14.63 4.00
N GLU A 576 18.91 -14.49 3.28
CA GLU A 576 17.82 -13.60 3.65
C GLU A 576 16.95 -14.15 4.79
N SER A 577 16.04 -13.32 5.31
CA SER A 577 15.19 -13.68 6.44
C SER A 577 14.35 -14.95 6.21
N CYS A 578 13.88 -15.15 4.97
CA CYS A 578 13.14 -16.36 4.59
C CYS A 578 13.97 -17.65 4.67
N GLY A 579 15.29 -17.55 4.54
CA GLY A 579 16.24 -18.65 4.58
C GLY A 579 16.77 -18.93 5.98
N VAL A 580 17.99 -18.45 6.24
CA VAL A 580 18.73 -18.77 7.47
C VAL A 580 18.06 -18.24 8.73
N ALA A 581 17.46 -17.04 8.72
CA ALA A 581 16.84 -16.48 9.92
C ALA A 581 15.59 -17.28 10.34
N ASP A 582 14.69 -17.58 9.40
CA ASP A 582 13.50 -18.38 9.68
C ASP A 582 13.87 -19.81 10.13
N LEU A 583 14.91 -20.39 9.53
CA LEU A 583 15.45 -21.68 9.98
C LEU A 583 15.95 -21.61 11.44
N ILE A 584 16.76 -20.60 11.79
CA ILE A 584 17.29 -20.43 13.14
C ILE A 584 16.16 -20.25 14.15
N ALA A 585 15.24 -19.31 13.92
CA ALA A 585 14.14 -19.04 14.82
C ALA A 585 13.27 -20.30 15.06
N THR A 586 13.01 -21.07 14.00
CA THR A 586 12.22 -22.31 14.09
C THR A 586 12.95 -23.41 14.86
N CYS A 587 14.26 -23.57 14.65
CA CYS A 587 15.08 -24.55 15.38
C CYS A 587 15.31 -24.17 16.85
N LEU A 588 15.18 -22.89 17.22
CA LEU A 588 15.32 -22.45 18.61
C LEU A 588 14.00 -22.52 19.38
N GLY A 589 12.90 -22.01 18.81
CA GLY A 589 11.63 -21.82 19.52
C GLY A 589 10.37 -22.34 18.83
N GLY A 590 10.50 -23.03 17.69
CA GLY A 590 9.34 -23.47 16.90
C GLY A 590 8.61 -24.69 17.49
N ARG A 591 7.32 -24.80 17.15
CA ARG A 591 6.46 -25.95 17.52
C ARG A 591 7.01 -27.30 17.03
N ASN A 592 7.55 -27.34 15.81
CA ASN A 592 8.19 -28.54 15.25
C ASN A 592 9.34 -29.02 16.14
N ARG A 593 10.19 -28.09 16.60
CA ARG A 593 11.29 -28.38 17.50
C ARG A 593 10.79 -28.85 18.87
N LEU A 594 9.79 -28.18 19.46
CA LEU A 594 9.21 -28.59 20.74
C LEU A 594 8.67 -30.03 20.70
N VAL A 595 7.80 -30.34 19.73
CA VAL A 595 7.18 -31.66 19.63
C VAL A 595 8.23 -32.75 19.38
N ALA A 596 9.21 -32.52 18.50
CA ALA A 596 10.27 -33.49 18.26
C ALA A 596 11.20 -33.70 19.47
N THR A 597 11.37 -32.69 20.33
CA THR A 597 12.06 -32.84 21.62
C THR A 597 11.32 -33.81 22.53
N GLU A 598 10.02 -33.60 22.73
CA GLU A 598 9.23 -34.46 23.62
C GLU A 598 9.07 -35.87 23.05
N TYR A 599 8.89 -36.00 21.73
CA TYR A 599 8.90 -37.30 21.04
C TYR A 599 10.17 -38.10 21.35
N THR A 600 11.32 -37.43 21.26
CA THR A 600 12.61 -38.08 21.49
C THR A 600 12.82 -38.44 22.96
N ARG A 601 12.42 -37.56 23.90
CA ARG A 601 12.48 -37.85 25.34
C ARG A 601 11.62 -39.04 25.72
N ALA A 602 10.40 -39.10 25.19
CA ALA A 602 9.46 -40.20 25.42
C ALA A 602 9.99 -41.53 24.83
N SER A 603 10.60 -41.48 23.65
CA SER A 603 11.28 -42.65 23.07
C SER A 603 12.44 -43.14 23.93
N LEU A 604 13.24 -42.23 24.51
CA LEU A 604 14.38 -42.59 25.37
C LEU A 604 13.97 -43.09 26.76
N SER A 605 12.83 -42.65 27.28
CA SER A 605 12.30 -43.11 28.57
C SER A 605 11.65 -44.49 28.51
N GLY A 606 11.59 -45.11 27.31
CA GLY A 606 10.92 -46.38 27.08
C GLY A 606 9.39 -46.28 27.03
N SER A 607 8.84 -45.07 26.91
CA SER A 607 7.40 -44.79 26.78
C SER A 607 7.12 -44.03 25.48
N PRO A 608 7.30 -44.64 24.30
CA PRO A 608 7.15 -43.95 23.03
C PRO A 608 5.72 -43.45 22.84
N VAL A 609 5.59 -42.23 22.32
CA VAL A 609 4.32 -41.59 21.98
C VAL A 609 4.38 -41.13 20.53
N SER A 610 3.23 -41.05 19.86
CA SER A 610 3.18 -40.62 18.46
C SER A 610 3.25 -39.10 18.31
N PHE A 611 3.63 -38.64 17.12
CA PHE A 611 3.59 -37.21 16.78
C PHE A 611 2.16 -36.66 16.81
N GLU A 612 1.16 -37.45 16.46
CA GLU A 612 -0.26 -37.07 16.51
C GLU A 612 -0.73 -36.83 17.94
N GLN A 613 -0.32 -37.71 18.86
CA GLN A 613 -0.65 -37.56 20.26
C GLN A 613 0.00 -36.30 20.85
N LEU A 614 1.29 -36.08 20.58
CA LEU A 614 1.98 -34.87 21.03
C LEU A 614 1.47 -33.59 20.36
N GLU A 615 1.03 -33.65 19.09
CA GLU A 615 0.34 -32.53 18.44
C GLU A 615 -0.91 -32.15 19.24
N ALA A 616 -1.76 -33.13 19.57
CA ALA A 616 -2.99 -32.90 20.31
C ALA A 616 -2.73 -32.35 21.72
N GLU A 617 -1.77 -32.93 22.43
CA GLU A 617 -1.44 -32.56 23.81
C GLU A 617 -0.74 -31.20 23.92
N LEU A 618 0.26 -30.94 23.06
CA LEU A 618 1.13 -29.76 23.19
C LEU A 618 0.64 -28.55 22.39
N LEU A 619 -0.03 -28.76 21.26
CA LEU A 619 -0.32 -27.68 20.31
C LEU A 619 -1.76 -27.14 20.40
N LYS A 620 -2.61 -27.72 21.26
CA LYS A 620 -3.94 -27.19 21.61
C LYS A 620 -4.80 -26.81 20.39
N GLY A 621 -4.80 -27.68 19.37
CA GLY A 621 -5.56 -27.48 18.12
C GLY A 621 -4.76 -26.85 16.96
N GLN A 622 -3.53 -26.36 17.21
CA GLN A 622 -2.64 -25.95 16.13
C GLN A 622 -1.97 -27.16 15.45
N LYS A 623 -1.68 -27.05 14.15
CA LYS A 623 -1.13 -28.15 13.35
C LYS A 623 0.40 -28.16 13.24
N LEU A 624 0.97 -29.37 13.27
CA LEU A 624 2.39 -29.70 13.16
C LEU A 624 2.77 -29.95 11.70
N GLN A 625 3.22 -28.91 11.01
CA GLN A 625 3.46 -28.97 9.56
C GLN A 625 4.72 -29.76 9.16
N GLY A 626 5.71 -29.90 10.06
CA GLY A 626 6.99 -30.52 9.71
C GLY A 626 6.90 -31.99 9.32
N VAL A 627 6.02 -32.76 9.97
CA VAL A 627 5.83 -34.19 9.66
C VAL A 627 5.20 -34.35 8.27
N LEU A 628 4.15 -33.57 7.99
CA LEU A 628 3.51 -33.55 6.66
C LEU A 628 4.52 -33.18 5.57
N THR A 629 5.27 -32.09 5.77
CA THR A 629 6.29 -31.64 4.82
C THR A 629 7.39 -32.68 4.63
N SER A 630 7.77 -33.41 5.69
CA SER A 630 8.77 -34.48 5.61
C SER A 630 8.27 -35.64 4.75
N ASN A 631 7.01 -36.07 4.90
CA ASN A 631 6.42 -37.12 4.08
C ASN A 631 6.32 -36.71 2.61
N GLU A 632 5.89 -35.47 2.37
CA GLU A 632 5.81 -34.85 1.05
C GLU A 632 7.17 -34.79 0.33
N VAL A 633 8.20 -34.30 1.03
CA VAL A 633 9.57 -34.29 0.49
C VAL A 633 10.06 -35.71 0.25
N GLN A 634 9.80 -36.65 1.17
CA GLN A 634 10.24 -38.04 1.00
C GLN A 634 9.63 -38.70 -0.24
N GLU A 635 8.36 -38.43 -0.53
CA GLU A 635 7.71 -38.95 -1.74
C GLU A 635 8.47 -38.50 -2.99
N ILE A 636 8.85 -37.22 -3.05
CA ILE A 636 9.65 -36.67 -4.16
C ILE A 636 11.04 -37.32 -4.21
N LEU A 637 11.73 -37.43 -3.07
CA LEU A 637 13.06 -38.02 -2.99
C LEU A 637 13.04 -39.47 -3.47
N LYS A 638 12.07 -40.27 -3.05
CA LYS A 638 11.91 -41.66 -3.47
C LYS A 638 11.63 -41.77 -4.97
N GLN A 639 10.71 -40.97 -5.50
CA GLN A 639 10.38 -40.96 -6.93
C GLN A 639 11.56 -40.55 -7.82
N ARG A 640 12.42 -39.65 -7.34
CA ARG A 640 13.59 -39.15 -8.07
C ARG A 640 14.86 -39.97 -7.84
N GLY A 641 14.86 -40.91 -6.88
CA GLY A 641 16.05 -41.64 -6.46
C GLY A 641 17.06 -40.78 -5.69
N TRP A 642 16.61 -39.71 -5.04
CA TRP A 642 17.46 -38.70 -4.38
C TRP A 642 17.66 -38.94 -2.87
N GLU A 643 17.16 -40.05 -2.31
CA GLU A 643 17.22 -40.28 -0.86
C GLU A 643 18.64 -40.21 -0.27
N ALA A 644 19.65 -40.66 -1.03
CA ALA A 644 21.06 -40.60 -0.62
C ALA A 644 21.69 -39.20 -0.77
N GLU A 645 21.14 -38.36 -1.65
CA GLU A 645 21.61 -36.97 -1.86
C GLU A 645 21.12 -36.02 -0.76
N TYR A 646 20.00 -36.36 -0.11
CA TYR A 646 19.39 -35.59 0.98
C TYR A 646 19.34 -36.40 2.28
N PRO A 647 20.52 -36.72 2.86
CA PRO A 647 20.63 -37.68 3.93
C PRO A 647 19.89 -37.27 5.21
N LEU A 648 19.90 -35.97 5.56
CA LEU A 648 19.18 -35.49 6.74
C LEU A 648 17.66 -35.55 6.54
N PHE A 649 17.14 -35.08 5.41
CA PHE A 649 15.70 -35.16 5.12
C PHE A 649 15.19 -36.60 5.13
N THR A 650 15.91 -37.51 4.48
CA THR A 650 15.61 -38.94 4.48
C THR A 650 15.63 -39.52 5.90
N THR A 651 16.64 -39.18 6.70
CA THR A 651 16.76 -39.65 8.09
C THR A 651 15.61 -39.15 8.96
N VAL A 652 15.26 -37.86 8.87
CA VAL A 652 14.12 -37.29 9.59
C VAL A 652 12.85 -38.04 9.21
N ASN A 653 12.60 -38.26 7.92
CA ASN A 653 11.41 -38.98 7.47
C ASN A 653 11.36 -40.41 8.05
N ARG A 654 12.48 -41.12 7.98
CA ARG A 654 12.61 -42.48 8.51
C ARG A 654 12.35 -42.57 10.00
N ILE A 655 12.77 -41.55 10.77
CA ILE A 655 12.49 -41.47 12.21
C ILE A 655 11.02 -41.16 12.49
N VAL A 656 10.43 -40.16 11.81
CA VAL A 656 9.02 -39.79 12.06
C VAL A 656 8.04 -40.83 11.55
N SER A 657 8.44 -41.67 10.59
CA SER A 657 7.66 -42.82 10.11
C SER A 657 7.81 -44.06 11.01
N GLY A 658 8.66 -44.00 12.05
CA GLY A 658 8.88 -45.08 12.99
C GLY A 658 9.84 -46.19 12.52
N TYR A 659 10.52 -46.00 11.37
CA TYR A 659 11.47 -46.99 10.85
C TYR A 659 12.79 -47.00 11.62
N PHE A 660 13.22 -45.86 12.15
CA PHE A 660 14.46 -45.74 12.92
C PHE A 660 14.23 -44.97 14.22
N PRO A 661 14.99 -45.27 15.30
CA PRO A 661 14.88 -44.54 16.55
C PRO A 661 15.43 -43.10 16.42
N PRO A 662 14.97 -42.16 17.25
CA PRO A 662 15.44 -40.77 17.19
C PRO A 662 16.93 -40.61 17.52
N THR A 663 17.56 -41.60 18.15
CA THR A 663 19.01 -41.67 18.37
C THR A 663 19.81 -41.71 17.07
N ASP A 664 19.21 -42.15 15.96
CA ASP A 664 19.88 -42.20 14.66
C ASP A 664 19.97 -40.84 13.96
N ILE A 665 19.38 -39.77 14.51
CA ILE A 665 19.49 -38.43 13.91
C ILE A 665 20.95 -37.95 13.78
N VAL A 666 21.85 -38.44 14.64
CA VAL A 666 23.30 -38.11 14.57
C VAL A 666 24.03 -38.92 13.51
N ASN A 667 23.43 -40.02 13.03
CA ASN A 667 23.96 -40.92 12.00
C ASN A 667 23.33 -40.64 10.63
N PHE A 668 22.84 -39.42 10.40
CA PHE A 668 22.02 -39.09 9.23
C PHE A 668 22.68 -39.38 7.87
N LYS A 669 24.02 -39.48 7.82
CA LYS A 669 24.76 -39.86 6.59
C LYS A 669 24.66 -41.35 6.25
N GLU A 670 24.48 -42.19 7.25
CA GLU A 670 24.47 -43.65 7.10
C GLU A 670 23.04 -44.20 7.01
N VAL A 671 22.10 -43.57 7.73
CA VAL A 671 20.72 -44.04 7.79
C VAL A 671 20.10 -44.26 6.40
N PRO A 672 20.28 -43.40 5.38
CA PRO A 672 19.71 -43.61 4.05
C PRO A 672 20.11 -44.93 3.37
N SER A 673 21.32 -45.45 3.64
CA SER A 673 21.81 -46.71 3.07
C SER A 673 21.45 -47.94 3.90
N ARG A 674 20.95 -47.75 5.13
CA ARG A 674 20.46 -48.86 5.97
C ARG A 674 19.12 -49.40 5.41
N PRO A 675 18.90 -50.72 5.42
CA PRO A 675 17.63 -51.31 5.02
C PRO A 675 16.50 -50.84 5.94
N ILE A 676 15.31 -50.64 5.37
CA ILE A 676 14.12 -50.27 6.14
C ILE A 676 13.65 -51.53 6.89
N PRO A 677 13.47 -51.51 8.23
CA PRO A 677 13.16 -52.71 9.03
C PRO A 677 11.84 -53.44 8.73
N SER A 678 11.14 -53.12 7.65
CA SER A 678 9.86 -53.74 7.25
C SER A 678 9.89 -54.43 5.88
N GLU A 679 11.02 -54.50 5.18
CA GLU A 679 11.14 -55.34 3.97
C GLU A 679 11.70 -56.75 4.26
N ASP A 680 12.34 -56.97 5.42
CA ASP A 680 12.98 -58.25 5.79
C ASP A 680 12.68 -58.73 7.23
N GLY A 681 11.44 -58.57 7.73
CA GLY A 681 10.89 -59.48 8.76
C GLY A 681 11.19 -59.26 10.26
N ASP A 682 11.75 -58.13 10.69
CA ASP A 682 12.12 -57.93 12.12
C ASP A 682 11.10 -57.17 12.99
N LEU A 683 10.01 -56.64 12.43
CA LEU A 683 8.92 -55.99 13.20
C LEU A 683 7.56 -56.45 12.67
N SER A 684 6.64 -56.83 13.56
CA SER A 684 5.28 -57.22 13.17
C SER A 684 4.48 -56.03 12.62
N ASP A 685 3.52 -56.29 11.73
CA ASP A 685 2.60 -55.25 11.21
C ASP A 685 1.85 -54.50 12.32
N GLU A 686 1.60 -55.14 13.47
CA GLU A 686 1.02 -54.51 14.66
C GLU A 686 2.00 -53.55 15.37
N GLU A 687 3.29 -53.90 15.48
CA GLU A 687 4.33 -53.02 16.05
C GLU A 687 4.64 -51.83 15.14
N LEU A 688 4.62 -52.04 13.83
CA LEU A 688 4.69 -50.96 12.84
C LEU A 688 3.42 -50.11 12.87
N ALA A 689 2.22 -50.69 13.00
CA ALA A 689 0.95 -49.96 13.09
C ALA A 689 0.79 -49.16 14.39
N ALA A 690 1.39 -49.61 15.50
CA ALA A 690 1.45 -48.86 16.76
C ALA A 690 2.42 -47.66 16.69
N ARG A 691 3.40 -47.69 15.78
CA ARG A 691 4.41 -46.64 15.57
C ARG A 691 4.14 -45.73 14.37
N ARG A 692 3.32 -46.17 13.41
CA ARG A 692 2.92 -45.40 12.23
C ARG A 692 1.79 -44.43 12.57
N PRO A 693 1.81 -43.20 12.04
CA PRO A 693 0.60 -42.40 11.89
C PRO A 693 -0.45 -43.21 11.11
N ARG A 694 -1.67 -43.36 11.64
CA ARG A 694 -2.76 -43.92 10.83
C ARG A 694 -3.05 -42.97 9.67
N PRO A 695 -3.35 -43.47 8.46
CA PRO A 695 -3.84 -42.63 7.38
C PRO A 695 -5.04 -41.82 7.87
N LEU A 696 -5.07 -40.52 7.58
CA LEU A 696 -6.29 -39.73 7.70
C LEU A 696 -7.40 -40.49 6.97
N ALA A 697 -8.45 -40.87 7.70
CA ALA A 697 -9.70 -41.23 7.06
C ALA A 697 -10.02 -40.09 6.09
N THR A 698 -10.05 -40.41 4.80
CA THR A 698 -10.67 -39.53 3.82
C THR A 698 -12.06 -39.26 4.34
N ALA A 699 -12.31 -38.04 4.79
CA ALA A 699 -13.66 -37.55 4.94
C ALA A 699 -14.26 -37.58 3.54
N GLU A 700 -14.88 -38.69 3.18
CA GLU A 700 -15.94 -38.70 2.19
C GLU A 700 -17.02 -37.77 2.75
N ALA A 701 -16.92 -36.49 2.37
CA ALA A 701 -18.03 -35.57 2.48
C ALA A 701 -19.11 -36.09 1.52
N THR A 702 -20.01 -36.90 2.06
CA THR A 702 -21.35 -37.02 1.50
C THR A 702 -22.04 -35.66 1.61
N ALA A 703 -22.33 -35.11 0.43
CA ALA A 703 -23.19 -33.94 0.11
C ALA A 703 -22.65 -32.55 0.46
#